data_AF-Q8SSW4-F1
#
_entry.id   AF-Q8SSW4-F1
#
_cell.length_a   1.000
_cell.length_b   1.000
_cell.length_c   1.000
_cell.angle_alpha   90.00
_cell.angle_beta   90.00
_cell.angle_gamma   90.00
#
_symmetry.space_group_name_H-M   'P 1'
#
loop_
_entity.id
_entity.type
_entity.pdbx_description
1 polymer ?
#
loop_
_entity_poly.entity_id
_entity_poly.type
_entity_poly.pdbx_seq_one_letter_code
_entity_poly.pdbx_strand_id
1 'polypeptide(L)'
;MNNKKRKFEIENEQFISLKNNDIFLKIWRNLVIRNEILYHLRLYNKHFNSQPYRTKKIEDILNYKYKEYFNHVLIFGTDNENDTIELLPLPHGIKYLSLFKLKLSLFNENTIPTSVDTICFRKMKFDKNNVIPNSVKTIIIDDDCGPLKAGILPPSITSIQFNGVYNKNPLEVGFLPSSVISIDFGDSFNQSLKGNWLSSNIKSLKFGNEFSQPISDINNFLPKSLTSLNLPSKYFGSNIKFNWRINGLKFIFERNLNNLYNSNLILPNYITSIKFNDEFNRLIKINFLPISLVSIEFGLDFNNKFDFSDLINLKKLILGNDFNQPLEDCEFPINLEHLELGYRFNKCLDHFQFPSKLEYLIFGGTFNQSIPSGYFLNLVNLKSLELGIGFKKKIDDVTLPSTFTSLIYNVGKFTDFPFGLPKNNVDKEISIKWNERPLLKGSLPVGVISLSFYYNFNHPIEKGVLPNTIKKLTFSYYFNNNIEKGVLPNSIEILSFGDYFNQSINKDVLPSNLTTLSFGKFFNQPIEKGVLPKSIINLTFGDHFNQPIEKDVLPPSLKVLKFSGSKFNQIFQVGTLPNSITNLELGSNYIYDFQIGSLPSSLKELTIHSIIFKQDFSSSFDDYFTSSLETIYINKYSNLINIMDSNFFNKFIKLI
;
A
#
# COMPACT_ATOMS: atom_id res chain seq x y z
N MET A 1 -12.07 -21.94 -1.04
CA MET A 1 -11.42 -21.38 -2.25
C MET A 1 -10.68 -20.08 -1.99
N ASN A 2 -11.31 -19.03 -1.42
CA ASN A 2 -10.76 -17.67 -1.32
C ASN A 2 -9.30 -17.55 -0.80
N ASN A 3 -8.90 -18.36 0.18
CA ASN A 3 -7.53 -18.32 0.73
C ASN A 3 -6.44 -18.61 -0.32
N LYS A 4 -6.72 -19.39 -1.39
CA LYS A 4 -5.73 -19.62 -2.46
C LYS A 4 -5.50 -18.38 -3.34
N LYS A 5 -6.50 -17.51 -3.54
CA LYS A 5 -6.31 -16.26 -4.30
C LYS A 5 -5.47 -15.24 -3.54
N ARG A 6 -5.83 -14.94 -2.28
CA ARG A 6 -5.05 -14.01 -1.44
C ARG A 6 -3.59 -14.42 -1.28
N LYS A 7 -3.30 -15.72 -1.18
CA LYS A 7 -1.91 -16.21 -1.10
C LYS A 7 -1.15 -15.98 -2.42
N PHE A 8 -1.78 -16.23 -3.57
CA PHE A 8 -1.21 -15.95 -4.89
C PHE A 8 -0.98 -14.46 -5.16
N GLU A 9 -1.81 -13.58 -4.61
CA GLU A 9 -1.64 -12.12 -4.71
C GLU A 9 -0.42 -11.67 -3.87
N ILE A 10 -0.34 -12.07 -2.60
CA ILE A 10 0.76 -11.70 -1.69
C ILE A 10 2.09 -12.33 -2.10
N GLU A 11 2.11 -13.58 -2.54
CA GLU A 11 3.36 -14.26 -2.94
C GLU A 11 3.94 -13.68 -4.23
N ASN A 12 3.11 -13.27 -5.19
CA ASN A 12 3.59 -12.53 -6.36
C ASN A 12 4.04 -11.10 -6.01
N GLU A 13 3.35 -10.39 -5.12
CA GLU A 13 3.80 -9.07 -4.65
C GLU A 13 5.17 -9.18 -3.95
N GLN A 14 5.38 -10.19 -3.10
CA GLN A 14 6.69 -10.43 -2.48
C GLN A 14 7.73 -10.86 -3.51
N PHE A 15 7.42 -11.75 -4.45
CA PHE A 15 8.35 -12.21 -5.48
C PHE A 15 8.68 -11.11 -6.50
N ILE A 16 7.80 -10.15 -6.78
CA ILE A 16 8.07 -9.00 -7.66
C ILE A 16 8.68 -7.82 -6.88
N SER A 17 8.36 -7.64 -5.60
CA SER A 17 9.01 -6.66 -4.71
C SER A 17 10.45 -7.06 -4.45
N LEU A 18 10.67 -8.32 -4.09
CA LEU A 18 11.95 -8.98 -4.21
C LEU A 18 12.45 -8.76 -5.62
N LYS A 19 11.84 -9.25 -6.70
CA LYS A 19 12.44 -9.04 -8.03
C LYS A 19 12.38 -7.64 -8.66
N ASN A 20 12.23 -6.58 -7.86
CA ASN A 20 12.61 -5.20 -8.19
C ASN A 20 13.63 -4.59 -7.21
N ASN A 21 14.00 -5.34 -6.16
CA ASN A 21 15.18 -5.17 -5.34
C ASN A 21 16.54 -5.22 -6.14
N ASP A 22 17.60 -5.86 -5.59
CA ASP A 22 19.00 -6.19 -6.01
C ASP A 22 19.64 -5.76 -7.29
N ILE A 23 18.84 -5.42 -8.28
CA ILE A 23 19.30 -5.29 -9.61
C ILE A 23 19.69 -3.77 -9.81
N PHE A 24 19.00 -2.76 -9.27
CA PHE A 24 19.20 -1.37 -9.77
C PHE A 24 20.50 -0.58 -9.27
N LEU A 25 21.23 -0.96 -8.18
CA LEU A 25 22.57 -0.46 -7.66
C LEU A 25 23.68 -0.71 -8.67
N LYS A 26 23.54 -1.59 -9.67
CA LYS A 26 24.57 -1.58 -10.73
C LYS A 26 24.78 -0.18 -11.31
N ILE A 27 23.72 0.61 -11.23
CA ILE A 27 23.70 2.02 -11.59
C ILE A 27 23.94 2.96 -10.37
N TRP A 28 23.72 2.55 -9.10
CA TRP A 28 23.98 3.39 -7.89
C TRP A 28 25.35 3.15 -7.19
N ARG A 29 26.07 2.05 -7.44
CA ARG A 29 27.49 1.88 -7.04
C ARG A 29 28.43 2.59 -8.01
N ASN A 30 28.04 2.65 -9.29
CA ASN A 30 28.71 3.50 -10.27
C ASN A 30 28.49 4.97 -9.89
N LEU A 31 29.55 5.70 -9.55
CA LEU A 31 29.45 7.08 -9.07
C LEU A 31 28.86 8.03 -10.13
N VAL A 32 29.15 7.81 -11.41
CA VAL A 32 28.61 8.63 -12.51
C VAL A 32 27.10 8.44 -12.58
N ILE A 33 26.64 7.20 -12.75
CA ILE A 33 25.20 6.97 -12.95
C ILE A 33 24.41 7.12 -11.64
N ARG A 34 25.02 6.97 -10.45
CA ARG A 34 24.42 7.38 -9.18
C ARG A 34 24.20 8.88 -9.14
N ASN A 35 25.19 9.67 -9.56
CA ASN A 35 25.07 11.12 -9.59
C ASN A 35 24.02 11.55 -10.62
N GLU A 36 23.90 10.87 -11.76
CA GLU A 36 22.78 11.05 -12.70
C GLU A 36 21.43 10.66 -12.09
N ILE A 37 21.29 9.52 -11.41
CA ILE A 37 20.04 9.19 -10.69
C ILE A 37 19.72 10.26 -9.63
N LEU A 38 20.69 10.72 -8.84
CA LEU A 38 20.46 11.74 -7.82
C LEU A 38 20.11 13.10 -8.42
N TYR A 39 20.68 13.45 -9.57
CA TYR A 39 20.34 14.63 -10.35
C TYR A 39 18.93 14.52 -10.94
N HIS A 40 18.59 13.41 -11.56
CA HIS A 40 17.25 13.09 -12.06
C HIS A 40 16.20 12.97 -10.94
N LEU A 41 16.57 12.48 -9.75
CA LEU A 41 15.69 12.43 -8.57
C LEU A 41 15.47 13.83 -7.97
N ARG A 42 16.48 14.71 -8.01
CA ARG A 42 16.31 16.14 -7.68
C ARG A 42 15.39 16.85 -8.67
N LEU A 43 15.51 16.55 -9.98
CA LEU A 43 14.59 17.04 -11.01
C LEU A 43 13.17 16.49 -10.78
N TYR A 44 13.02 15.17 -10.59
CA TYR A 44 11.75 14.53 -10.28
C TYR A 44 11.10 15.15 -9.04
N ASN A 45 11.77 15.21 -7.90
CA ASN A 45 11.20 15.80 -6.68
C ASN A 45 10.82 17.28 -6.86
N LYS A 46 11.56 18.03 -7.69
CA LYS A 46 11.25 19.42 -8.06
C LYS A 46 10.01 19.54 -8.99
N HIS A 47 9.73 18.54 -9.81
CA HIS A 47 8.65 18.53 -10.82
C HIS A 47 7.44 17.63 -10.46
N PHE A 48 7.55 16.84 -9.39
CA PHE A 48 6.52 15.93 -8.88
C PHE A 48 5.79 16.51 -7.67
N ASN A 49 6.50 17.13 -6.71
CA ASN A 49 5.94 17.74 -5.50
C ASN A 49 5.58 19.23 -5.68
N SER A 50 5.60 19.75 -6.91
CA SER A 50 5.29 21.15 -7.21
C SER A 50 3.89 21.33 -7.79
N GLN A 51 3.46 22.59 -7.89
CA GLN A 51 2.29 22.97 -8.69
C GLN A 51 2.45 22.46 -10.13
N PRO A 52 1.35 22.12 -10.84
CA PRO A 52 1.40 21.65 -12.23
C PRO A 52 2.24 22.58 -13.11
N TYR A 53 3.04 22.01 -14.00
CA TYR A 53 3.76 22.80 -14.99
C TYR A 53 2.75 23.48 -15.93
N ARG A 54 2.66 24.81 -15.87
CA ARG A 54 1.62 25.59 -16.57
C ARG A 54 2.18 26.17 -17.86
N THR A 55 1.53 25.92 -18.99
CA THR A 55 1.90 26.51 -20.30
C THR A 55 0.71 26.92 -21.15
N LYS A 56 0.92 27.89 -22.05
CA LYS A 56 0.03 28.17 -23.18
C LYS A 56 0.43 27.45 -24.47
N LYS A 57 1.68 27.00 -24.58
CA LYS A 57 2.31 26.45 -25.78
C LYS A 57 2.88 25.06 -25.50
N ILE A 58 2.66 24.11 -26.41
CA ILE A 58 3.28 22.78 -26.29
C ILE A 58 4.78 22.86 -26.60
N GLU A 59 5.20 23.81 -27.43
CA GLU A 59 6.59 24.13 -27.71
C GLU A 59 7.37 24.47 -26.43
N ASP A 60 6.76 25.15 -25.46
CA ASP A 60 7.40 25.46 -24.18
C ASP A 60 7.68 24.18 -23.37
N ILE A 61 6.80 23.18 -23.44
CA ILE A 61 7.03 21.83 -22.87
C ILE A 61 8.13 21.11 -23.66
N LEU A 62 8.04 21.09 -24.99
CA LEU A 62 8.95 20.32 -25.84
C LEU A 62 10.38 20.85 -25.83
N ASN A 63 10.55 22.17 -25.67
CA ASN A 63 11.83 22.84 -25.48
C ASN A 63 12.30 22.82 -24.02
N TYR A 64 11.46 22.42 -23.06
CA TYR A 64 11.89 22.32 -21.66
C TYR A 64 12.88 21.16 -21.48
N LYS A 65 14.13 21.50 -21.14
CA LYS A 65 15.25 20.56 -21.01
C LYS A 65 14.98 19.35 -20.10
N TYR A 66 14.02 19.45 -19.17
CA TYR A 66 13.67 18.41 -18.20
C TYR A 66 12.21 17.95 -18.30
N LYS A 67 11.58 18.05 -19.48
CA LYS A 67 10.15 17.77 -19.69
C LYS A 67 9.68 16.37 -19.32
N GLU A 68 10.55 15.36 -19.46
CA GLU A 68 10.28 13.96 -19.08
C GLU A 68 10.06 13.79 -17.55
N TYR A 69 10.32 14.83 -16.74
CA TYR A 69 10.08 14.84 -15.29
C TYR A 69 8.72 15.40 -14.88
N PHE A 70 7.88 15.85 -15.82
CA PHE A 70 6.55 16.37 -15.51
C PHE A 70 5.54 15.25 -15.22
N ASN A 71 5.15 15.09 -13.96
CA ASN A 71 4.04 14.20 -13.57
C ASN A 71 2.67 14.84 -13.79
N HIS A 72 2.56 16.16 -13.54
CA HIS A 72 1.33 16.95 -13.70
C HIS A 72 1.59 18.18 -14.58
N VAL A 73 0.90 18.25 -15.72
CA VAL A 73 0.94 19.37 -16.68
C VAL A 73 -0.41 20.06 -16.74
N LEU A 74 -0.43 21.40 -16.80
CA LEU A 74 -1.59 22.23 -17.08
C LEU A 74 -1.36 23.01 -18.39
N ILE A 75 -2.04 22.61 -19.46
CA ILE A 75 -2.08 23.37 -20.71
C ILE A 75 -3.31 24.28 -20.66
N PHE A 76 -3.12 25.59 -20.89
CA PHE A 76 -4.20 26.56 -20.85
C PHE A 76 -4.22 27.46 -22.10
N GLY A 77 -5.35 27.50 -22.80
CA GLY A 77 -5.52 28.32 -23.99
C GLY A 77 -5.68 29.81 -23.70
N THR A 78 -5.90 30.57 -24.77
CA THR A 78 -6.34 31.97 -24.69
C THR A 78 -7.87 32.06 -24.77
N ASP A 79 -8.43 33.26 -24.64
CA ASP A 79 -9.86 33.51 -24.91
C ASP A 79 -10.17 33.71 -26.40
N ASN A 80 -9.16 33.60 -27.29
CA ASN A 80 -9.34 33.70 -28.73
C ASN A 80 -9.67 32.33 -29.34
N GLU A 81 -10.84 32.17 -29.95
CA GLU A 81 -11.26 30.89 -30.52
C GLU A 81 -10.45 30.41 -31.75
N ASN A 82 -9.52 31.23 -32.27
CA ASN A 82 -8.82 31.02 -33.54
C ASN A 82 -7.38 30.48 -33.42
N ASP A 83 -6.92 30.09 -32.22
CA ASP A 83 -5.60 29.47 -32.03
C ASP A 83 -5.54 28.06 -32.65
N THR A 84 -5.32 27.98 -33.98
CA THR A 84 -5.17 26.72 -34.75
C THR A 84 -3.77 26.12 -34.57
N ILE A 85 -3.47 25.68 -33.35
CA ILE A 85 -2.21 24.99 -33.03
C ILE A 85 -2.44 23.48 -33.21
N GLU A 86 -1.78 22.88 -34.20
CA GLU A 86 -1.72 21.42 -34.31
C GLU A 86 -0.85 20.85 -33.18
N LEU A 87 -1.47 20.10 -32.26
CA LEU A 87 -0.83 19.76 -30.99
C LEU A 87 0.12 18.57 -31.15
N LEU A 88 1.41 18.90 -31.20
CA LEU A 88 2.53 17.95 -31.13
C LEU A 88 2.39 17.01 -29.92
N PRO A 89 2.83 15.74 -30.03
CA PRO A 89 2.74 14.76 -28.94
C PRO A 89 3.39 15.25 -27.64
N LEU A 90 2.68 15.13 -26.52
CA LEU A 90 3.22 15.47 -25.21
C LEU A 90 4.23 14.41 -24.73
N PRO A 91 5.24 14.78 -23.91
CA PRO A 91 6.24 13.85 -23.39
C PRO A 91 5.63 12.68 -22.61
N HIS A 92 6.26 11.50 -22.74
CA HIS A 92 5.91 10.36 -21.91
C HIS A 92 6.32 10.60 -20.44
N GLY A 93 5.59 10.01 -19.51
CA GLY A 93 5.82 10.16 -18.06
C GLY A 93 4.79 11.06 -17.38
N ILE A 94 4.10 11.93 -18.13
CA ILE A 94 2.92 12.64 -17.64
C ILE A 94 1.85 11.62 -17.27
N LYS A 95 1.37 11.66 -16.02
CA LYS A 95 0.27 10.84 -15.50
C LYS A 95 -1.03 11.61 -15.40
N TYR A 96 -0.94 12.85 -14.91
CA TYR A 96 -2.08 13.74 -14.71
C TYR A 96 -1.99 14.89 -15.71
N LEU A 97 -2.91 14.93 -16.66
CA LEU A 97 -3.00 16.01 -17.66
C LEU A 97 -4.17 16.92 -17.32
N SER A 98 -3.94 18.23 -17.22
CA SER A 98 -4.99 19.24 -17.06
C SER A 98 -5.05 20.14 -18.29
N LEU A 99 -6.25 20.34 -18.82
CA LEU A 99 -6.48 21.07 -20.05
C LEU A 99 -7.55 22.14 -19.78
N PHE A 100 -7.25 23.42 -20.03
CA PHE A 100 -8.10 24.56 -19.65
C PHE A 100 -8.33 25.52 -20.81
N LYS A 101 -9.60 25.85 -21.13
CA LYS A 101 -9.98 26.70 -22.28
C LYS A 101 -9.31 26.28 -23.60
N LEU A 102 -9.43 25.01 -23.97
CA LEU A 102 -8.94 24.48 -25.24
C LEU A 102 -10.09 23.82 -26.03
N LYS A 103 -9.97 23.74 -27.35
CA LYS A 103 -10.85 22.91 -28.19
C LYS A 103 -10.29 21.48 -28.22
N LEU A 104 -11.13 20.47 -27.98
CA LEU A 104 -10.68 19.07 -28.01
C LEU A 104 -10.30 18.65 -29.46
N SER A 105 -10.83 19.36 -30.45
CA SER A 105 -10.53 19.22 -31.88
C SER A 105 -9.04 19.30 -32.23
N LEU A 106 -8.27 20.09 -31.47
CA LEU A 106 -6.83 20.34 -31.66
C LEU A 106 -5.96 19.11 -31.36
N PHE A 107 -6.49 18.15 -30.59
CA PHE A 107 -5.81 16.92 -30.21
C PHE A 107 -6.14 15.81 -31.21
N ASN A 108 -5.19 14.92 -31.48
CA ASN A 108 -5.41 13.67 -32.20
C ASN A 108 -5.08 12.46 -31.28
N GLU A 109 -5.27 11.24 -31.79
CA GLU A 109 -5.06 9.99 -31.05
C GLU A 109 -3.61 9.81 -30.51
N ASN A 110 -2.64 10.55 -31.08
CA ASN A 110 -1.23 10.53 -30.70
C ASN A 110 -0.80 11.77 -29.87
N THR A 111 -1.66 12.78 -29.69
CA THR A 111 -1.30 13.99 -28.91
C THR A 111 -1.16 13.69 -27.42
N ILE A 112 -2.02 12.82 -26.87
CA ILE A 112 -2.05 12.47 -25.44
C ILE A 112 -1.31 11.13 -25.23
N PRO A 113 -0.17 11.11 -24.51
CA PRO A 113 0.66 9.92 -24.37
C PRO A 113 0.01 8.87 -23.47
N THR A 114 0.31 7.60 -23.77
CA THR A 114 -0.22 6.42 -23.06
C THR A 114 0.25 6.26 -21.61
N SER A 115 1.08 7.18 -21.10
CA SER A 115 1.40 7.27 -19.67
C SER A 115 0.31 7.96 -18.84
N VAL A 116 -0.60 8.70 -19.48
CA VAL A 116 -1.65 9.46 -18.80
C VAL A 116 -2.73 8.50 -18.25
N ASP A 117 -2.91 8.51 -16.93
CA ASP A 117 -3.96 7.76 -16.21
C ASP A 117 -5.17 8.64 -15.85
N THR A 118 -4.96 9.96 -15.71
CA THR A 118 -5.96 10.92 -15.25
C THR A 118 -5.97 12.17 -16.13
N ILE A 119 -7.13 12.55 -16.65
CA ILE A 119 -7.32 13.82 -17.38
C ILE A 119 -8.33 14.71 -16.67
N CYS A 120 -7.97 15.97 -16.45
CA CYS A 120 -8.84 17.04 -15.97
C CYS A 120 -9.15 18.02 -17.11
N PHE A 121 -10.39 18.02 -17.58
CA PHE A 121 -10.91 19.00 -18.55
C PHE A 121 -11.52 20.18 -17.80
N ARG A 122 -11.18 21.41 -18.18
CA ARG A 122 -11.70 22.63 -17.55
C ARG A 122 -12.16 23.63 -18.62
N LYS A 123 -13.45 23.98 -18.65
CA LYS A 123 -14.04 24.87 -19.68
C LYS A 123 -13.68 24.46 -21.12
N MET A 124 -13.79 23.17 -21.44
CA MET A 124 -13.51 22.60 -22.77
C MET A 124 -14.76 21.92 -23.33
N LYS A 125 -15.06 22.11 -24.62
CA LYS A 125 -16.16 21.39 -25.28
C LYS A 125 -15.68 20.02 -25.75
N PHE A 126 -16.45 18.98 -25.47
CA PHE A 126 -16.25 17.63 -26.00
C PHE A 126 -16.74 17.56 -27.46
N ASP A 127 -15.91 18.03 -28.39
CA ASP A 127 -16.25 18.19 -29.82
C ASP A 127 -15.69 17.09 -30.75
N LYS A 128 -14.78 16.22 -30.28
CA LYS A 128 -14.11 15.19 -31.08
C LYS A 128 -14.01 13.84 -30.34
N ASN A 129 -14.33 12.75 -31.04
CA ASN A 129 -14.23 11.37 -30.53
C ASN A 129 -12.78 10.84 -30.66
N ASN A 130 -12.47 9.71 -30.00
CA ASN A 130 -11.19 8.97 -30.09
C ASN A 130 -9.93 9.76 -29.68
N VAL A 131 -10.07 10.94 -29.06
CA VAL A 131 -8.96 11.75 -28.55
C VAL A 131 -8.39 11.23 -27.23
N ILE A 132 -9.22 10.56 -26.41
CA ILE A 132 -8.86 10.10 -25.07
C ILE A 132 -8.28 8.68 -25.17
N PRO A 133 -6.99 8.45 -24.81
CA PRO A 133 -6.39 7.13 -24.95
C PRO A 133 -6.94 6.08 -23.97
N ASN A 134 -6.90 4.81 -24.37
CA ASN A 134 -7.28 3.67 -23.52
C ASN A 134 -6.39 3.46 -22.27
N SER A 135 -5.30 4.23 -22.11
CA SER A 135 -4.53 4.27 -20.86
C SER A 135 -5.35 4.90 -19.72
N VAL A 136 -6.10 5.96 -20.02
CA VAL A 136 -6.83 6.78 -19.06
C VAL A 136 -7.85 5.94 -18.30
N LYS A 137 -7.91 6.13 -16.97
CA LYS A 137 -8.83 5.45 -16.03
C LYS A 137 -9.73 6.46 -15.32
N THR A 138 -9.23 7.65 -15.04
CA THR A 138 -9.95 8.71 -14.34
C THR A 138 -10.16 9.91 -15.25
N ILE A 139 -11.39 10.42 -15.31
CA ILE A 139 -11.69 11.71 -15.94
C ILE A 139 -12.28 12.64 -14.90
N ILE A 140 -11.76 13.86 -14.86
CA ILE A 140 -12.24 14.97 -14.03
C ILE A 140 -12.80 16.02 -15.00
N ILE A 141 -14.05 16.42 -14.80
CA ILE A 141 -14.73 17.44 -15.63
C ILE A 141 -15.03 18.62 -14.73
N ASP A 142 -14.32 19.72 -14.93
CA ASP A 142 -14.39 20.93 -14.12
C ASP A 142 -15.00 22.10 -14.91
N ASP A 143 -15.66 23.00 -14.18
CA ASP A 143 -16.47 24.08 -14.78
C ASP A 143 -17.49 23.56 -15.84
N ASP A 144 -17.96 24.44 -16.73
CA ASP A 144 -18.88 24.09 -17.80
C ASP A 144 -18.11 23.58 -19.04
N CYS A 145 -18.09 22.26 -19.23
CA CYS A 145 -17.49 21.59 -20.39
C CYS A 145 -18.52 21.20 -21.48
N GLY A 146 -19.76 21.70 -21.38
CA GLY A 146 -20.84 21.27 -22.27
C GLY A 146 -21.24 19.79 -22.10
N PRO A 147 -22.14 19.27 -22.95
CA PRO A 147 -22.59 17.89 -22.87
C PRO A 147 -21.51 16.91 -23.29
N LEU A 148 -21.34 15.85 -22.49
CA LEU A 148 -20.78 14.59 -22.99
C LEU A 148 -21.69 14.04 -24.09
N LYS A 149 -21.14 13.20 -24.98
CA LYS A 149 -21.91 12.45 -25.97
C LYS A 149 -21.51 10.98 -25.90
N ALA A 150 -22.42 10.10 -26.32
CA ALA A 150 -22.11 8.67 -26.43
C ALA A 150 -20.87 8.44 -27.32
N GLY A 151 -19.97 7.56 -26.85
CA GLY A 151 -18.73 7.22 -27.57
C GLY A 151 -17.57 8.22 -27.48
N ILE A 152 -17.70 9.34 -26.76
CA ILE A 152 -16.56 10.25 -26.50
C ILE A 152 -15.61 9.66 -25.44
N LEU A 153 -16.17 9.00 -24.42
CA LEU A 153 -15.39 8.40 -23.34
C LEU A 153 -15.01 6.95 -23.70
N PRO A 154 -13.73 6.55 -23.62
CA PRO A 154 -13.30 5.20 -23.96
C PRO A 154 -13.75 4.15 -22.92
N PRO A 155 -13.84 2.86 -23.29
CA PRO A 155 -14.18 1.77 -22.37
C PRO A 155 -13.08 1.46 -21.34
N SER A 156 -12.02 2.27 -21.29
CA SER A 156 -10.96 2.22 -20.28
C SER A 156 -11.32 2.98 -19.00
N ILE A 157 -12.28 3.92 -19.05
CA ILE A 157 -12.62 4.79 -17.92
C ILE A 157 -13.33 3.98 -16.83
N THR A 158 -12.81 4.05 -15.61
CA THR A 158 -13.36 3.38 -14.43
C THR A 158 -13.87 4.36 -13.38
N SER A 159 -13.35 5.59 -13.36
CA SER A 159 -13.72 6.65 -12.41
C SER A 159 -14.02 7.96 -13.13
N ILE A 160 -15.09 8.65 -12.73
CA ILE A 160 -15.43 9.99 -13.22
C ILE A 160 -15.67 10.92 -12.02
N GLN A 161 -15.12 12.12 -12.07
CA GLN A 161 -15.38 13.19 -11.11
C GLN A 161 -15.91 14.42 -11.84
N PHE A 162 -17.11 14.87 -11.49
CA PHE A 162 -17.64 16.15 -11.90
C PHE A 162 -17.31 17.20 -10.82
N ASN A 163 -16.72 18.31 -11.23
CA ASN A 163 -16.39 19.47 -10.40
C ASN A 163 -17.00 20.74 -11.02
N GLY A 164 -16.88 21.87 -10.33
CA GLY A 164 -17.39 23.14 -10.85
C GLY A 164 -18.90 23.12 -11.09
N VAL A 165 -19.34 23.42 -12.32
CA VAL A 165 -20.75 23.76 -12.63
C VAL A 165 -21.40 22.75 -13.61
N TYR A 166 -21.04 21.46 -13.52
CA TYR A 166 -21.58 20.41 -14.40
C TYR A 166 -23.03 20.00 -14.06
N ASN A 167 -23.95 20.96 -14.06
CA ASN A 167 -25.37 20.77 -13.77
C ASN A 167 -26.31 21.15 -14.93
N LYS A 168 -25.80 21.86 -15.95
CA LYS A 168 -26.62 22.37 -17.08
C LYS A 168 -26.83 21.36 -18.20
N ASN A 169 -25.95 20.37 -18.32
CA ASN A 169 -25.87 19.48 -19.47
C ASN A 169 -26.41 18.09 -19.05
N PRO A 170 -27.58 17.65 -19.57
CA PRO A 170 -28.17 16.37 -19.20
C PRO A 170 -27.21 15.19 -19.39
N LEU A 171 -27.21 14.24 -18.46
CA LEU A 171 -26.60 12.94 -18.65
C LEU A 171 -27.64 11.96 -19.22
N GLU A 172 -27.36 11.42 -20.41
CA GLU A 172 -28.25 10.49 -21.13
C GLU A 172 -27.66 9.08 -21.24
N VAL A 173 -28.49 8.13 -21.69
CA VAL A 173 -28.11 6.72 -21.83
C VAL A 173 -26.95 6.58 -22.82
N GLY A 174 -25.90 5.87 -22.43
CA GLY A 174 -24.73 5.61 -23.27
C GLY A 174 -23.67 6.72 -23.26
N PHE A 175 -23.88 7.84 -22.55
CA PHE A 175 -22.81 8.84 -22.36
C PHE A 175 -21.70 8.34 -21.45
N LEU A 176 -22.04 7.47 -20.48
CA LEU A 176 -21.11 6.86 -19.54
C LEU A 176 -20.79 5.41 -19.98
N PRO A 177 -19.51 5.05 -20.18
CA PRO A 177 -19.11 3.68 -20.48
C PRO A 177 -19.53 2.68 -19.39
N SER A 178 -19.85 1.44 -19.79
CA SER A 178 -20.21 0.36 -18.85
C SER A 178 -19.04 -0.06 -17.94
N SER A 179 -17.81 0.37 -18.24
CA SER A 179 -16.61 0.22 -17.41
C SER A 179 -16.56 1.15 -16.19
N VAL A 180 -17.39 2.20 -16.14
CA VAL A 180 -17.43 3.14 -15.01
C VAL A 180 -17.96 2.45 -13.76
N ILE A 181 -17.13 2.37 -12.73
CA ILE A 181 -17.42 1.76 -11.43
C ILE A 181 -17.52 2.79 -10.28
N SER A 182 -17.06 4.02 -10.49
CA SER A 182 -17.08 5.10 -9.49
C SER A 182 -17.47 6.43 -10.13
N ILE A 183 -18.41 7.16 -9.50
CA ILE A 183 -18.72 8.55 -9.87
C ILE A 183 -18.76 9.42 -8.61
N ASP A 184 -17.98 10.50 -8.63
CA ASP A 184 -18.13 11.67 -7.75
C ASP A 184 -18.79 12.79 -8.56
N PHE A 185 -19.95 13.27 -8.13
CA PHE A 185 -20.68 14.35 -8.82
C PHE A 185 -20.29 15.76 -8.35
N GLY A 186 -19.46 15.90 -7.31
CA GLY A 186 -19.05 17.19 -6.77
C GLY A 186 -20.19 18.01 -6.16
N ASP A 187 -19.87 19.23 -5.72
CA ASP A 187 -20.80 20.04 -4.92
C ASP A 187 -22.00 20.61 -5.70
N SER A 188 -21.88 20.93 -6.99
CA SER A 188 -22.94 21.67 -7.72
C SER A 188 -23.93 20.82 -8.51
N PHE A 189 -23.73 19.49 -8.57
CA PHE A 189 -24.58 18.61 -9.38
C PHE A 189 -25.96 18.41 -8.74
N ASN A 190 -27.01 18.62 -9.53
CA ASN A 190 -28.40 18.47 -9.11
C ASN A 190 -29.30 18.04 -10.29
N GLN A 191 -28.85 17.07 -11.09
CA GLN A 191 -29.65 16.50 -12.19
C GLN A 191 -30.40 15.23 -11.74
N SER A 192 -31.57 14.97 -12.33
CA SER A 192 -32.38 13.79 -12.00
C SER A 192 -31.71 12.48 -12.41
N LEU A 193 -31.81 11.46 -11.55
CA LEU A 193 -31.33 10.10 -11.85
C LEU A 193 -32.31 9.32 -12.75
N LYS A 194 -33.48 9.90 -13.07
CA LYS A 194 -34.43 9.33 -14.03
C LYS A 194 -33.75 9.13 -15.39
N GLY A 195 -34.06 8.02 -16.05
CA GLY A 195 -33.64 7.74 -17.43
C GLY A 195 -32.61 6.63 -17.62
N ASN A 196 -32.23 5.89 -16.57
CA ASN A 196 -31.34 4.72 -16.65
C ASN A 196 -29.94 5.00 -17.25
N TRP A 197 -29.44 6.23 -17.15
CA TRP A 197 -28.12 6.64 -17.62
C TRP A 197 -26.97 6.21 -16.69
N LEU A 198 -27.28 5.89 -15.42
CA LEU A 198 -26.35 5.23 -14.50
C LEU A 198 -26.14 3.76 -14.91
N SER A 199 -24.89 3.35 -15.12
CA SER A 199 -24.57 1.98 -15.50
C SER A 199 -24.85 0.98 -14.37
N SER A 200 -25.26 -0.25 -14.73
CA SER A 200 -25.52 -1.35 -13.80
C SER A 200 -24.27 -1.92 -13.10
N ASN A 201 -23.10 -1.33 -13.33
CA ASN A 201 -21.80 -1.78 -12.82
C ASN A 201 -21.22 -0.83 -11.76
N ILE A 202 -21.84 0.33 -11.51
CA ILE A 202 -21.33 1.34 -10.58
C ILE A 202 -21.34 0.79 -9.15
N LYS A 203 -20.18 0.84 -8.49
CA LYS A 203 -19.93 0.36 -7.13
C LYS A 203 -19.81 1.50 -6.10
N SER A 204 -19.48 2.70 -6.55
CA SER A 204 -19.39 3.89 -5.71
C SER A 204 -20.11 5.07 -6.36
N LEU A 205 -21.01 5.71 -5.62
CA LEU A 205 -21.66 6.97 -6.00
C LEU A 205 -21.50 7.98 -4.88
N LYS A 206 -21.11 9.20 -5.25
CA LYS A 206 -21.00 10.34 -4.36
C LYS A 206 -21.70 11.54 -4.96
N PHE A 207 -22.53 12.19 -4.15
CA PHE A 207 -23.20 13.44 -4.48
C PHE A 207 -22.79 14.51 -3.46
N GLY A 208 -22.37 15.69 -3.93
CA GLY A 208 -22.06 16.83 -3.07
C GLY A 208 -23.27 17.72 -2.77
N ASN A 209 -23.00 18.91 -2.21
CA ASN A 209 -23.97 19.75 -1.51
C ASN A 209 -25.30 20.02 -2.23
N GLU A 210 -25.30 20.34 -3.52
CA GLU A 210 -26.48 20.86 -4.22
C GLU A 210 -27.47 19.78 -4.66
N PHE A 211 -27.07 18.52 -4.69
CA PHE A 211 -27.94 17.41 -5.09
C PHE A 211 -29.19 17.33 -4.19
N SER A 212 -30.37 17.65 -4.73
CA SER A 212 -31.66 17.75 -4.02
C SER A 212 -32.81 17.09 -4.80
N GLN A 213 -32.49 16.10 -5.62
CA GLN A 213 -33.48 15.36 -6.39
C GLN A 213 -34.46 14.58 -5.51
N PRO A 214 -35.69 14.30 -5.99
CA PRO A 214 -36.66 13.54 -5.23
C PRO A 214 -36.11 12.18 -4.78
N ILE A 215 -36.31 11.81 -3.51
CA ILE A 215 -35.85 10.49 -3.02
C ILE A 215 -36.55 9.32 -3.73
N SER A 216 -37.71 9.54 -4.36
CA SER A 216 -38.32 8.57 -5.29
C SER A 216 -37.36 8.17 -6.42
N ASP A 217 -36.58 9.12 -6.91
CA ASP A 217 -35.70 8.91 -8.07
C ASP A 217 -34.44 8.16 -7.60
N ILE A 218 -33.88 8.55 -6.47
CA ILE A 218 -32.78 7.83 -5.80
C ILE A 218 -33.23 6.41 -5.41
N ASN A 219 -34.47 6.23 -4.94
CA ASN A 219 -35.04 4.91 -4.63
C ASN A 219 -35.19 4.00 -5.85
N ASN A 220 -35.47 4.56 -7.03
CA ASN A 220 -35.81 3.78 -8.23
C ASN A 220 -34.63 3.57 -9.20
N PHE A 221 -33.64 4.48 -9.22
CA PHE A 221 -32.60 4.52 -10.25
C PHE A 221 -31.16 4.27 -9.74
N LEU A 222 -30.95 4.01 -8.44
CA LEU A 222 -29.65 3.53 -7.96
C LEU A 222 -29.36 2.10 -8.45
N PRO A 223 -28.14 1.81 -8.94
CA PRO A 223 -27.81 0.49 -9.50
C PRO A 223 -27.58 -0.56 -8.39
N LYS A 224 -28.04 -1.79 -8.63
CA LYS A 224 -27.93 -2.92 -7.66
C LYS A 224 -26.50 -3.34 -7.32
N SER A 225 -25.51 -2.91 -8.10
CA SER A 225 -24.08 -3.14 -7.92
C SER A 225 -23.44 -2.24 -6.85
N LEU A 226 -24.18 -1.26 -6.32
CA LEU A 226 -23.64 -0.21 -5.47
C LEU A 226 -23.19 -0.75 -4.11
N THR A 227 -21.92 -0.54 -3.78
CA THR A 227 -21.30 -0.95 -2.50
C THR A 227 -20.93 0.23 -1.60
N SER A 228 -20.88 1.44 -2.16
CA SER A 228 -20.59 2.69 -1.44
C SER A 228 -21.52 3.80 -1.93
N LEU A 229 -22.19 4.49 -1.01
CA LEU A 229 -23.01 5.68 -1.31
C LEU A 229 -22.69 6.81 -0.33
N ASN A 230 -22.51 8.00 -0.88
CA ASN A 230 -22.44 9.28 -0.17
C ASN A 230 -23.52 10.22 -0.74
N LEU A 231 -24.31 10.83 0.15
CA LEU A 231 -25.34 11.82 -0.15
C LEU A 231 -25.12 13.06 0.73
N PRO A 232 -25.45 14.27 0.24
CA PRO A 232 -25.35 15.48 1.05
C PRO A 232 -26.31 15.42 2.25
N SER A 233 -25.93 16.12 3.32
CA SER A 233 -26.64 16.11 4.61
C SER A 233 -28.15 16.38 4.51
N LYS A 234 -28.60 17.19 3.55
CA LYS A 234 -30.03 17.53 3.38
C LYS A 234 -30.98 16.36 3.05
N TYR A 235 -30.48 15.17 2.69
CA TYR A 235 -31.33 13.97 2.57
C TYR A 235 -31.72 13.32 3.89
N PHE A 236 -31.10 13.74 5.00
CA PHE A 236 -31.44 13.29 6.34
C PHE A 236 -31.98 14.50 7.09
N GLY A 237 -33.18 14.44 7.66
CA GLY A 237 -33.88 15.66 8.13
C GLY A 237 -35.41 15.61 8.04
N SER A 238 -35.97 14.60 7.36
CA SER A 238 -37.42 14.33 7.33
C SER A 238 -37.69 12.82 7.31
N ASN A 239 -38.97 12.41 7.35
CA ASN A 239 -39.41 11.00 7.40
C ASN A 239 -39.21 10.27 6.04
N ILE A 240 -38.00 10.32 5.50
CA ILE A 240 -37.63 9.74 4.21
C ILE A 240 -37.50 8.22 4.34
N LYS A 241 -38.30 7.49 3.56
CA LYS A 241 -38.18 6.03 3.41
C LYS A 241 -37.20 5.70 2.28
N PHE A 242 -35.97 5.38 2.64
CA PHE A 242 -34.98 4.79 1.74
C PHE A 242 -35.33 3.32 1.49
N ASN A 243 -35.65 2.96 0.25
CA ASN A 243 -36.18 1.64 -0.12
C ASN A 243 -35.23 0.88 -1.07
N TRP A 244 -33.92 1.04 -0.91
CA TRP A 244 -32.93 0.81 -1.98
C TRP A 244 -32.75 -0.64 -2.46
N ARG A 245 -33.16 -1.66 -1.68
CA ARG A 245 -32.99 -3.10 -2.02
C ARG A 245 -31.54 -3.49 -2.41
N ILE A 246 -30.56 -2.78 -1.86
CA ILE A 246 -29.12 -3.00 -2.08
C ILE A 246 -28.52 -3.55 -0.78
N ASN A 247 -28.00 -4.78 -0.83
CA ASN A 247 -27.46 -5.47 0.34
C ASN A 247 -25.98 -5.10 0.57
N GLY A 248 -25.60 -4.83 1.81
CA GLY A 248 -24.19 -4.65 2.18
C GLY A 248 -23.60 -3.30 1.80
N LEU A 249 -24.45 -2.26 1.67
CA LEU A 249 -24.03 -0.90 1.33
C LEU A 249 -23.18 -0.31 2.46
N LYS A 250 -21.95 0.13 2.17
CA LYS A 250 -21.24 1.11 3.02
C LYS A 250 -21.85 2.49 2.78
N PHE A 251 -22.23 3.15 3.86
CA PHE A 251 -22.66 4.53 3.83
C PHE A 251 -21.54 5.45 4.31
N ILE A 252 -21.32 6.54 3.60
CA ILE A 252 -20.33 7.56 3.98
C ILE A 252 -21.06 8.90 4.09
N PHE A 253 -20.98 9.51 5.26
CA PHE A 253 -21.36 10.90 5.47
C PHE A 253 -20.09 11.74 5.28
N GLU A 254 -20.07 12.67 4.31
CA GLU A 254 -18.92 13.58 4.11
C GLU A 254 -19.06 14.95 4.80
N ARG A 255 -20.27 15.37 5.15
CA ARG A 255 -20.52 16.65 5.83
C ARG A 255 -21.44 16.53 7.04
N ASN A 256 -21.38 17.57 7.85
CA ASN A 256 -21.86 17.60 9.22
C ASN A 256 -23.33 17.22 9.40
N LEU A 257 -23.59 16.17 10.20
CA LEU A 257 -24.94 15.71 10.54
C LEU A 257 -25.56 16.44 11.74
N ASN A 258 -24.87 17.41 12.35
CA ASN A 258 -25.28 18.09 13.59
C ASN A 258 -26.70 18.70 13.53
N ASN A 259 -27.16 19.12 12.34
CA ASN A 259 -28.47 19.76 12.14
C ASN A 259 -29.63 18.76 12.01
N LEU A 260 -29.35 17.47 11.77
CA LEU A 260 -30.32 16.51 11.24
C LEU A 260 -31.01 15.69 12.34
N TYR A 261 -30.51 15.82 13.57
CA TYR A 261 -30.95 15.10 14.78
C TYR A 261 -32.36 15.48 15.28
N ASN A 262 -32.94 16.57 14.75
CA ASN A 262 -34.34 16.93 14.96
C ASN A 262 -35.32 16.15 14.06
N SER A 263 -34.83 15.17 13.29
CA SER A 263 -35.65 14.31 12.45
C SER A 263 -35.68 12.86 12.94
N ASN A 264 -36.79 12.17 12.69
CA ASN A 264 -36.93 10.73 12.94
C ASN A 264 -36.25 9.93 11.82
N LEU A 265 -34.97 10.19 11.57
CA LEU A 265 -34.21 9.41 10.60
C LEU A 265 -33.95 8.00 11.15
N ILE A 266 -34.42 7.00 10.41
CA ILE A 266 -34.10 5.60 10.64
C ILE A 266 -33.20 5.17 9.47
N LEU A 267 -31.95 4.80 9.75
CA LEU A 267 -31.08 4.26 8.72
C LEU A 267 -31.50 2.83 8.34
N PRO A 268 -31.51 2.45 7.06
CA PRO A 268 -32.03 1.15 6.63
C PRO A 268 -31.27 -0.07 7.15
N ASN A 269 -32.04 -1.15 7.43
CA ASN A 269 -31.59 -2.44 7.97
C ASN A 269 -30.72 -3.31 7.02
N TYR A 270 -30.18 -2.72 5.95
CA TYR A 270 -29.27 -3.37 5.01
C TYR A 270 -27.90 -2.66 4.90
N ILE A 271 -27.69 -1.57 5.65
CA ILE A 271 -26.39 -0.90 5.79
C ILE A 271 -25.52 -1.72 6.74
N THR A 272 -24.32 -2.09 6.31
CA THR A 272 -23.37 -2.91 7.07
C THR A 272 -22.14 -2.14 7.54
N SER A 273 -21.90 -0.94 7.00
CA SER A 273 -20.77 -0.09 7.40
C SER A 273 -21.17 1.38 7.32
N ILE A 274 -20.82 2.16 8.34
CA ILE A 274 -20.96 3.61 8.35
C ILE A 274 -19.59 4.25 8.57
N LYS A 275 -19.26 5.25 7.75
CA LYS A 275 -18.25 6.27 8.08
C LYS A 275 -18.93 7.62 8.32
N PHE A 276 -18.65 8.24 9.46
CA PHE A 276 -18.99 9.64 9.76
C PHE A 276 -17.87 10.58 9.26
N ASN A 277 -18.22 11.84 9.01
CA ASN A 277 -17.24 12.86 8.60
C ASN A 277 -16.40 13.34 9.79
N ASP A 278 -15.35 14.12 9.49
CA ASP A 278 -14.44 14.61 10.51
C ASP A 278 -15.10 15.54 11.53
N GLU A 279 -16.07 16.37 11.13
CA GLU A 279 -16.76 17.31 12.04
C GLU A 279 -17.88 16.68 12.91
N PHE A 280 -18.09 15.35 12.84
CA PHE A 280 -19.21 14.73 13.54
C PHE A 280 -18.91 14.53 15.04
N ASN A 281 -19.56 15.30 15.91
CA ASN A 281 -19.37 15.21 17.35
C ASN A 281 -20.67 15.42 18.16
N ARG A 282 -21.58 14.43 18.11
CA ARG A 282 -22.82 14.39 18.92
C ARG A 282 -23.16 12.99 19.38
N LEU A 283 -23.92 12.91 20.48
CA LEU A 283 -24.56 11.70 20.98
C LEU A 283 -25.44 11.06 19.89
N ILE A 284 -25.27 9.76 19.66
CA ILE A 284 -26.14 8.98 18.78
C ILE A 284 -27.26 8.35 19.60
N LYS A 285 -28.51 8.48 19.14
CA LYS A 285 -29.65 7.72 19.66
C LYS A 285 -29.62 6.31 19.08
N ILE A 286 -29.82 5.29 19.91
CA ILE A 286 -29.75 3.88 19.49
C ILE A 286 -30.68 3.57 18.30
N ASN A 287 -31.91 4.09 18.31
CA ASN A 287 -32.92 3.95 17.23
C ASN A 287 -32.50 4.53 15.85
N PHE A 288 -31.37 5.24 15.75
CA PHE A 288 -30.84 5.78 14.49
C PHE A 288 -30.05 4.73 13.68
N LEU A 289 -29.42 3.76 14.36
CA LEU A 289 -28.49 2.80 13.76
C LEU A 289 -29.16 1.43 13.53
N PRO A 290 -28.92 0.77 12.38
CA PRO A 290 -29.49 -0.54 12.11
C PRO A 290 -28.64 -1.66 12.72
N ILE A 291 -29.32 -2.69 13.26
CA ILE A 291 -28.68 -3.90 13.82
C ILE A 291 -27.83 -4.69 12.80
N SER A 292 -27.92 -4.37 11.50
CA SER A 292 -27.11 -4.93 10.41
C SER A 292 -25.67 -4.41 10.35
N LEU A 293 -25.29 -3.41 11.17
CA LEU A 293 -23.95 -2.86 11.17
C LEU A 293 -22.89 -3.88 11.62
N VAL A 294 -21.82 -3.95 10.83
CA VAL A 294 -20.60 -4.73 11.07
C VAL A 294 -19.41 -3.80 11.36
N SER A 295 -19.40 -2.58 10.83
CA SER A 295 -18.42 -1.56 11.21
C SER A 295 -18.95 -0.12 11.33
N ILE A 296 -18.39 0.60 12.28
CA ILE A 296 -18.56 2.05 12.46
C ILE A 296 -17.17 2.70 12.48
N GLU A 297 -17.03 3.79 11.75
CA GLU A 297 -15.81 4.58 11.61
C GLU A 297 -16.13 6.06 11.82
N PHE A 298 -15.54 6.68 12.84
CA PHE A 298 -15.67 8.11 13.08
C PHE A 298 -14.50 8.90 12.46
N GLY A 299 -14.79 10.10 11.98
CA GLY A 299 -13.76 11.08 11.60
C GLY A 299 -13.18 11.82 12.81
N LEU A 300 -12.28 12.77 12.54
CA LEU A 300 -11.38 13.39 13.54
C LEU A 300 -12.06 13.88 14.84
N ASP A 301 -13.11 14.68 14.78
CA ASP A 301 -13.58 15.48 15.92
C ASP A 301 -14.51 14.71 16.89
N PHE A 302 -14.86 13.45 16.61
CA PHE A 302 -15.82 12.71 17.43
C PHE A 302 -15.31 12.50 18.86
N ASN A 303 -15.97 13.17 19.81
CA ASN A 303 -15.66 13.10 21.24
C ASN A 303 -16.94 13.18 22.06
N ASN A 304 -17.88 12.27 21.79
CA ASN A 304 -19.14 12.15 22.50
C ASN A 304 -19.33 10.73 23.03
N LYS A 305 -20.21 10.56 24.02
CA LYS A 305 -20.58 9.22 24.49
C LYS A 305 -21.56 8.56 23.52
N PHE A 306 -21.67 7.24 23.61
CA PHE A 306 -22.50 6.43 22.73
C PHE A 306 -23.06 5.22 23.44
N ASP A 307 -24.15 4.68 22.90
CA ASP A 307 -24.68 3.37 23.25
C ASP A 307 -24.82 2.55 21.97
N PHE A 308 -24.04 1.48 21.88
CA PHE A 308 -24.03 0.51 20.79
C PHE A 308 -24.28 -0.91 21.31
N SER A 309 -24.83 -1.08 22.52
CA SER A 309 -25.11 -2.38 23.15
C SER A 309 -25.92 -3.32 22.26
N ASP A 310 -27.02 -2.83 21.67
CA ASP A 310 -27.90 -3.54 20.73
C ASP A 310 -27.25 -3.93 19.40
N LEU A 311 -26.08 -3.37 19.04
CA LEU A 311 -25.42 -3.63 17.76
C LEU A 311 -24.64 -4.95 17.79
N ILE A 312 -25.35 -6.05 18.05
CA ILE A 312 -24.81 -7.41 18.22
C ILE A 312 -24.00 -7.94 17.03
N ASN A 313 -24.09 -7.33 15.85
CA ASN A 313 -23.30 -7.69 14.67
C ASN A 313 -22.03 -6.85 14.49
N LEU A 314 -21.83 -5.79 15.29
CA LEU A 314 -20.71 -4.88 15.13
C LEU A 314 -19.39 -5.55 15.50
N LYS A 315 -18.48 -5.65 14.53
CA LYS A 315 -17.16 -6.27 14.67
C LYS A 315 -16.03 -5.26 14.76
N LYS A 316 -16.16 -4.12 14.10
CA LYS A 316 -15.14 -3.06 14.12
C LYS A 316 -15.71 -1.69 14.50
N LEU A 317 -15.05 -1.03 15.44
CA LEU A 317 -15.32 0.34 15.86
C LEU A 317 -14.01 1.15 15.80
N ILE A 318 -13.98 2.21 15.00
CA ILE A 318 -12.94 3.24 15.05
C ILE A 318 -13.57 4.51 15.63
N LEU A 319 -13.05 4.97 16.78
CA LEU A 319 -13.44 6.24 17.39
C LEU A 319 -12.59 7.40 16.82
N GLY A 320 -13.16 8.60 16.81
CA GLY A 320 -12.52 9.78 16.22
C GLY A 320 -11.23 10.16 16.90
N ASN A 321 -10.33 10.83 16.17
CA ASN A 321 -9.01 11.28 16.67
C ASN A 321 -9.09 11.99 18.03
N ASP A 322 -10.12 12.79 18.24
CA ASP A 322 -10.31 13.61 19.44
C ASP A 322 -11.08 12.91 20.57
N PHE A 323 -11.50 11.65 20.39
CA PHE A 323 -12.24 10.88 21.39
C PHE A 323 -11.45 10.74 22.69
N ASN A 324 -12.02 11.25 23.78
CA ASN A 324 -11.44 11.23 25.12
C ASN A 324 -12.56 11.29 26.19
N GLN A 325 -13.67 10.57 25.98
CA GLN A 325 -14.71 10.39 27.00
C GLN A 325 -14.39 9.23 27.94
N PRO A 326 -14.91 9.22 29.18
CA PRO A 326 -14.87 8.05 30.05
C PRO A 326 -15.49 6.84 29.34
N LEU A 327 -14.85 5.67 29.45
CA LEU A 327 -15.39 4.46 28.82
C LEU A 327 -16.60 3.90 29.59
N GLU A 328 -16.70 4.20 30.88
CA GLU A 328 -17.87 3.91 31.74
C GLU A 328 -19.15 4.69 31.34
N ASP A 329 -19.01 5.77 30.56
CA ASP A 329 -20.13 6.51 29.96
C ASP A 329 -20.60 5.90 28.62
N CYS A 330 -19.91 4.87 28.10
CA CYS A 330 -20.06 4.39 26.73
C CYS A 330 -20.35 2.88 26.66
N GLU A 331 -21.51 2.48 26.12
CA GLU A 331 -21.89 1.08 26.02
C GLU A 331 -21.38 0.43 24.72
N PHE A 332 -20.59 -0.64 24.83
CA PHE A 332 -19.94 -1.32 23.72
C PHE A 332 -20.66 -2.64 23.34
N PRO A 333 -20.71 -3.02 22.05
CA PRO A 333 -21.36 -4.26 21.64
C PRO A 333 -20.56 -5.49 22.05
N ILE A 334 -21.25 -6.49 22.60
CA ILE A 334 -20.69 -7.75 23.14
C ILE A 334 -19.87 -8.59 22.14
N ASN A 335 -19.99 -8.30 20.85
CA ASN A 335 -19.42 -9.08 19.75
C ASN A 335 -18.26 -8.37 19.01
N LEU A 336 -17.80 -7.24 19.54
CA LEU A 336 -16.71 -6.44 18.99
C LEU A 336 -15.38 -7.23 18.97
N GLU A 337 -14.70 -7.20 17.83
CA GLU A 337 -13.42 -7.91 17.59
C GLU A 337 -12.26 -6.93 17.37
N HIS A 338 -12.55 -5.71 16.92
CA HIS A 338 -11.56 -4.67 16.63
C HIS A 338 -12.00 -3.31 17.16
N LEU A 339 -11.20 -2.72 18.05
CA LEU A 339 -11.44 -1.39 18.60
C LEU A 339 -10.22 -0.48 18.42
N GLU A 340 -10.44 0.69 17.83
CA GLU A 340 -9.46 1.79 17.78
C GLU A 340 -10.01 2.97 18.61
N LEU A 341 -9.29 3.32 19.67
CA LEU A 341 -9.55 4.51 20.49
C LEU A 341 -8.88 5.73 19.85
N GLY A 342 -9.52 6.89 19.97
CA GLY A 342 -9.04 8.15 19.40
C GLY A 342 -7.62 8.51 19.85
N TYR A 343 -6.86 9.18 18.99
CA TYR A 343 -5.50 9.65 19.28
C TYR A 343 -5.38 10.39 20.62
N ARG A 344 -6.38 11.21 20.98
CA ARG A 344 -6.44 11.98 22.24
C ARG A 344 -6.93 11.19 23.46
N PHE A 345 -7.27 9.91 23.32
CA PHE A 345 -7.79 9.12 24.43
C PHE A 345 -6.75 8.98 25.56
N ASN A 346 -7.10 9.42 26.76
CA ASN A 346 -6.24 9.35 27.93
C ASN A 346 -7.06 9.30 29.25
N LYS A 347 -8.13 8.51 29.29
CA LYS A 347 -8.93 8.26 30.50
C LYS A 347 -8.45 7.00 31.23
N CYS A 348 -8.70 6.94 32.54
CA CYS A 348 -8.33 5.79 33.35
C CYS A 348 -9.24 4.59 33.07
N LEU A 349 -8.83 3.40 33.53
CA LEU A 349 -9.46 2.13 33.22
C LEU A 349 -9.99 1.37 34.44
N ASP A 350 -9.82 1.92 35.66
CA ASP A 350 -9.95 1.21 36.94
C ASP A 350 -11.34 0.58 37.21
N HIS A 351 -12.38 1.05 36.51
CA HIS A 351 -13.76 0.56 36.64
C HIS A 351 -14.38 0.08 35.31
N PHE A 352 -13.60 0.05 34.22
CA PHE A 352 -14.08 -0.36 32.90
C PHE A 352 -13.53 -1.76 32.51
N GLN A 353 -14.27 -2.49 31.68
CA GLN A 353 -13.81 -3.72 31.03
C GLN A 353 -14.21 -3.71 29.55
N PHE A 354 -13.25 -3.98 28.66
CA PHE A 354 -13.52 -4.08 27.22
C PHE A 354 -14.29 -5.38 26.87
N PRO A 355 -15.04 -5.42 25.74
CA PRO A 355 -15.71 -6.63 25.28
C PRO A 355 -14.75 -7.82 25.14
N SER A 356 -15.08 -8.96 25.76
CA SER A 356 -14.19 -10.13 25.87
C SER A 356 -13.81 -10.81 24.54
N LYS A 357 -14.50 -10.46 23.44
CA LYS A 357 -14.22 -10.96 22.09
C LYS A 357 -13.20 -10.13 21.31
N LEU A 358 -12.68 -9.02 21.86
CA LEU A 358 -11.65 -8.22 21.18
C LEU A 358 -10.42 -9.08 20.83
N GLU A 359 -10.04 -9.02 19.55
CA GLU A 359 -8.80 -9.56 19.02
C GLU A 359 -7.74 -8.45 18.82
N TYR A 360 -8.20 -7.23 18.54
CA TYR A 360 -7.37 -6.05 18.26
C TYR A 360 -7.83 -4.86 19.10
N LEU A 361 -6.92 -4.27 19.89
CA LEU A 361 -7.16 -3.07 20.68
C LEU A 361 -6.05 -2.04 20.43
N ILE A 362 -6.41 -0.86 19.91
CA ILE A 362 -5.49 0.26 19.67
C ILE A 362 -5.82 1.41 20.61
N PHE A 363 -4.85 1.83 21.42
CA PHE A 363 -4.93 3.02 22.26
C PHE A 363 -4.39 4.25 21.55
N GLY A 364 -4.95 5.41 21.92
CA GLY A 364 -4.58 6.71 21.37
C GLY A 364 -3.10 7.09 21.53
N GLY A 365 -2.63 7.94 20.62
CA GLY A 365 -1.29 8.55 20.66
C GLY A 365 -0.94 9.26 21.96
N THR A 366 -1.92 9.75 22.73
CA THR A 366 -1.70 10.43 24.03
C THR A 366 -1.87 9.54 25.26
N PHE A 367 -2.33 8.29 25.11
CA PHE A 367 -2.67 7.45 26.26
C PHE A 367 -1.46 7.20 27.16
N ASN A 368 -1.58 7.52 28.45
CA ASN A 368 -0.50 7.41 29.44
C ASN A 368 -1.02 7.14 30.87
N GLN A 369 -2.19 6.52 30.99
CA GLN A 369 -2.72 6.10 32.29
C GLN A 369 -2.11 4.76 32.71
N SER A 370 -2.17 4.48 34.01
CA SER A 370 -1.79 3.16 34.54
C SER A 370 -2.75 2.10 33.98
N ILE A 371 -2.22 0.92 33.66
CA ILE A 371 -3.02 -0.28 33.37
C ILE A 371 -2.85 -1.22 34.58
N PRO A 372 -3.93 -1.62 35.27
CA PRO A 372 -3.83 -2.53 36.41
C PRO A 372 -3.19 -3.88 36.04
N SER A 373 -2.47 -4.48 36.99
CA SER A 373 -1.86 -5.80 36.80
C SER A 373 -2.95 -6.84 36.50
N GLY A 374 -2.80 -7.60 35.41
CA GLY A 374 -3.80 -8.58 34.96
C GLY A 374 -4.98 -8.03 34.14
N TYR A 375 -5.06 -6.73 33.88
CA TYR A 375 -6.25 -6.08 33.31
C TYR A 375 -6.76 -6.65 31.97
N PHE A 376 -5.88 -7.14 31.07
CA PHE A 376 -6.31 -7.73 29.79
C PHE A 376 -6.51 -9.25 29.83
N LEU A 377 -6.37 -9.93 30.98
CA LEU A 377 -6.53 -11.39 31.09
C LEU A 377 -7.94 -11.86 30.69
N ASN A 378 -8.97 -11.03 30.90
CA ASN A 378 -10.35 -11.31 30.50
C ASN A 378 -10.58 -11.26 28.97
N LEU A 379 -9.65 -10.65 28.20
CA LEU A 379 -9.73 -10.55 26.75
C LEU A 379 -9.12 -11.79 26.11
N VAL A 380 -9.75 -12.95 26.32
CA VAL A 380 -9.22 -14.27 25.95
C VAL A 380 -8.91 -14.44 24.46
N ASN A 381 -9.43 -13.57 23.59
CA ASN A 381 -9.16 -13.57 22.15
C ASN A 381 -8.10 -12.54 21.71
N LEU A 382 -7.57 -11.70 22.60
CA LEU A 382 -6.71 -10.57 22.25
C LEU A 382 -5.38 -11.05 21.64
N LYS A 383 -5.21 -10.81 20.34
CA LYS A 383 -4.00 -11.13 19.57
C LYS A 383 -3.05 -9.95 19.53
N SER A 384 -3.57 -8.72 19.45
CA SER A 384 -2.76 -7.52 19.31
C SER A 384 -3.24 -6.34 20.16
N LEU A 385 -2.26 -5.68 20.78
CA LEU A 385 -2.40 -4.42 21.52
C LEU A 385 -1.45 -3.40 20.88
N GLU A 386 -1.98 -2.25 20.49
CA GLU A 386 -1.19 -1.09 20.08
C GLU A 386 -1.27 0.02 21.13
N LEU A 387 -0.11 0.52 21.57
CA LEU A 387 0.01 1.67 22.48
C LEU A 387 0.74 2.82 21.79
N GLY A 388 0.16 4.01 21.91
CA GLY A 388 0.65 5.25 21.28
C GLY A 388 1.89 5.88 21.94
N ILE A 389 2.48 6.84 21.24
CA ILE A 389 3.74 7.53 21.58
C ILE A 389 3.76 8.27 22.94
N GLY A 390 2.59 8.52 23.52
CA GLY A 390 2.41 9.13 24.83
C GLY A 390 2.64 8.18 25.99
N PHE A 391 2.57 6.86 25.77
CA PHE A 391 2.56 5.85 26.82
C PHE A 391 3.95 5.65 27.44
N LYS A 392 4.04 5.85 28.76
CA LYS A 392 5.29 5.87 29.55
C LYS A 392 5.15 5.14 30.90
N LYS A 393 4.01 4.50 31.16
CA LYS A 393 3.75 3.74 32.40
C LYS A 393 4.29 2.33 32.26
N LYS A 394 4.75 1.71 33.36
CA LYS A 394 5.12 0.30 33.33
C LYS A 394 3.86 -0.57 33.16
N ILE A 395 3.98 -1.67 32.44
CA ILE A 395 3.03 -2.79 32.40
C ILE A 395 3.74 -4.03 32.94
N ASP A 396 3.05 -4.78 33.81
CA ASP A 396 3.59 -5.97 34.43
C ASP A 396 3.45 -7.22 33.57
N ASP A 397 4.36 -8.16 33.78
CA ASP A 397 4.45 -9.48 33.14
C ASP A 397 3.13 -10.27 33.16
N VAL A 398 2.22 -10.03 34.10
CA VAL A 398 0.95 -10.79 34.24
C VAL A 398 -0.23 -10.16 33.50
N THR A 399 -0.03 -9.05 32.78
CA THR A 399 -1.15 -8.22 32.26
C THR A 399 -1.79 -8.74 30.98
N LEU A 400 -1.12 -9.61 30.21
CA LEU A 400 -1.53 -10.02 28.86
C LEU A 400 -1.97 -11.49 28.79
N PRO A 401 -3.03 -11.82 28.00
CA PRO A 401 -3.58 -13.17 27.92
C PRO A 401 -2.70 -14.15 27.11
N SER A 402 -2.96 -15.45 27.26
CA SER A 402 -2.17 -16.52 26.62
C SER A 402 -2.26 -16.53 25.08
N THR A 403 -3.32 -15.96 24.50
CA THR A 403 -3.52 -15.77 23.05
C THR A 403 -2.77 -14.57 22.46
N PHE A 404 -2.22 -13.69 23.30
CA PHE A 404 -1.54 -12.46 22.87
C PHE A 404 -0.27 -12.75 22.07
N THR A 405 -0.19 -12.32 20.81
CA THR A 405 0.97 -12.57 19.94
C THR A 405 1.76 -11.32 19.58
N SER A 406 1.12 -10.16 19.36
CA SER A 406 1.77 -8.98 18.78
C SER A 406 1.54 -7.70 19.60
N LEU A 407 2.63 -7.18 20.18
CA LEU A 407 2.66 -5.87 20.83
C LEU A 407 3.21 -4.82 19.87
N ILE A 408 2.38 -3.86 19.49
CA ILE A 408 2.81 -2.65 18.78
C ILE A 408 2.99 -1.54 19.81
N TYR A 409 4.19 -1.40 20.36
CA TYR A 409 4.53 -0.24 21.17
C TYR A 409 5.23 0.81 20.29
N ASN A 410 4.53 1.93 20.03
CA ASN A 410 5.09 3.06 19.30
C ASN A 410 5.97 3.87 20.26
N VAL A 411 7.26 3.54 20.34
CA VAL A 411 8.18 4.09 21.34
C VAL A 411 8.37 5.60 21.16
N GLY A 412 7.86 6.39 22.11
CA GLY A 412 8.10 7.83 22.23
C GLY A 412 9.46 8.17 22.87
N LYS A 413 9.66 9.45 23.21
CA LYS A 413 10.93 9.98 23.76
C LYS A 413 11.14 9.65 25.26
N PHE A 414 11.09 8.38 25.63
CA PHE A 414 11.33 7.90 27.01
C PHE A 414 12.61 7.07 27.15
N THR A 415 13.05 6.80 28.37
CA THR A 415 14.33 6.15 28.69
C THR A 415 14.25 4.62 28.64
N ASP A 416 13.16 4.08 29.16
CA ASP A 416 13.00 2.66 29.44
C ASP A 416 11.82 2.07 28.67
N PHE A 417 11.89 0.76 28.39
CA PHE A 417 10.77 0.04 27.79
C PHE A 417 9.71 -0.25 28.87
N PRO A 418 8.42 0.05 28.62
CA PRO A 418 7.41 -0.02 29.67
C PRO A 418 7.01 -1.44 30.06
N PHE A 419 7.20 -2.45 29.21
CA PHE A 419 6.76 -3.81 29.53
C PHE A 419 7.86 -4.64 30.18
N GLY A 420 7.55 -5.24 31.31
CA GLY A 420 7.96 -6.63 31.50
C GLY A 420 7.07 -7.52 30.61
N LEU A 421 7.65 -8.44 29.83
CA LEU A 421 6.84 -9.43 29.12
C LEU A 421 6.40 -10.56 30.06
N PRO A 422 5.23 -11.16 29.84
CA PRO A 422 4.90 -12.43 30.47
C PRO A 422 6.02 -13.45 30.26
N LYS A 423 6.40 -14.15 31.33
CA LYS A 423 7.26 -15.35 31.24
C LYS A 423 6.64 -16.42 30.33
N ASN A 424 5.31 -16.37 30.16
CA ASN A 424 4.51 -17.23 29.28
C ASN A 424 4.40 -16.69 27.83
N ASN A 425 5.08 -15.57 27.52
CA ASN A 425 5.21 -15.00 26.17
C ASN A 425 6.61 -15.24 25.55
N VAL A 426 7.44 -16.04 26.21
CA VAL A 426 8.50 -16.80 25.51
C VAL A 426 7.84 -17.57 24.35
N ASP A 427 8.57 -17.73 23.24
CA ASP A 427 8.11 -18.33 21.98
C ASP A 427 7.09 -17.51 21.13
N LYS A 428 6.93 -16.19 21.36
CA LYS A 428 5.95 -15.34 20.61
C LYS A 428 6.55 -14.21 19.74
N GLU A 429 5.90 -13.93 18.61
CA GLU A 429 6.34 -12.95 17.59
C GLU A 429 6.01 -11.49 17.94
N ILE A 430 6.70 -10.95 18.95
CA ILE A 430 6.37 -9.66 19.58
C ILE A 430 6.95 -8.47 18.79
N SER A 431 6.19 -8.02 17.78
CA SER A 431 6.54 -7.01 16.77
C SER A 431 6.71 -5.56 17.28
N ILE A 432 7.64 -5.31 18.22
CA ILE A 432 7.88 -3.98 18.84
C ILE A 432 8.36 -2.95 17.79
N LYS A 433 7.43 -2.06 17.37
CA LYS A 433 7.68 -0.94 16.43
C LYS A 433 8.48 0.22 17.06
N TRP A 434 9.74 -0.04 17.39
CA TRP A 434 10.64 0.96 17.99
C TRP A 434 11.09 2.03 16.98
N ASN A 435 11.11 3.32 17.38
CA ASN A 435 11.31 4.45 16.45
C ASN A 435 12.57 5.31 16.69
N GLU A 436 12.70 6.01 17.83
CA GLU A 436 13.49 7.26 17.88
C GLU A 436 14.67 7.33 18.87
N ARG A 437 15.03 6.24 19.55
CA ARG A 437 16.14 6.23 20.53
C ARG A 437 17.05 4.99 20.41
N PRO A 438 18.31 5.04 20.90
CA PRO A 438 19.08 3.83 21.17
C PRO A 438 18.34 2.91 22.12
N LEU A 439 18.54 1.60 21.99
CA LEU A 439 18.10 0.62 22.97
C LEU A 439 19.11 0.57 24.12
N LEU A 440 18.63 0.61 25.37
CA LEU A 440 19.48 0.41 26.55
C LEU A 440 19.60 -1.08 26.89
N LYS A 441 20.71 -1.50 27.49
CA LYS A 441 20.91 -2.88 27.96
C LYS A 441 19.83 -3.26 28.98
N GLY A 442 19.11 -4.35 28.71
CA GLY A 442 17.99 -4.79 29.55
C GLY A 442 16.65 -4.09 29.28
N SER A 443 16.59 -3.11 28.36
CA SER A 443 15.31 -2.54 27.93
C SER A 443 14.46 -3.53 27.14
N LEU A 444 15.07 -4.41 26.34
CA LEU A 444 14.35 -5.50 25.68
C LEU A 444 14.16 -6.69 26.65
N PRO A 445 12.93 -7.17 26.85
CA PRO A 445 12.66 -8.30 27.73
C PRO A 445 13.13 -9.63 27.14
N VAL A 446 13.52 -10.55 28.02
CA VAL A 446 14.21 -11.80 27.66
C VAL A 446 13.33 -12.79 26.86
N GLY A 447 12.00 -12.60 26.81
CA GLY A 447 11.09 -13.45 26.04
C GLY A 447 10.94 -13.13 24.54
N VAL A 448 11.57 -12.08 24.02
CA VAL A 448 11.34 -11.62 22.63
C VAL A 448 11.96 -12.58 21.61
N ILE A 449 11.12 -13.22 20.78
CA ILE A 449 11.54 -14.15 19.72
C ILE A 449 11.65 -13.46 18.35
N SER A 450 10.84 -12.43 18.11
CA SER A 450 11.01 -11.54 16.96
C SER A 450 10.97 -10.08 17.36
N LEU A 451 11.84 -9.28 16.75
CA LEU A 451 11.92 -7.84 16.93
C LEU A 451 11.90 -7.16 15.55
N SER A 452 11.13 -6.07 15.43
CA SER A 452 10.90 -5.36 14.16
C SER A 452 10.95 -3.85 14.35
N PHE A 453 12.15 -3.26 14.31
CA PHE A 453 12.34 -1.81 14.40
C PHE A 453 11.56 -1.10 13.30
N TYR A 454 10.87 -0.02 13.63
CA TYR A 454 9.99 0.71 12.71
C TYR A 454 10.74 1.80 11.92
N TYR A 455 10.01 2.61 11.15
CA TYR A 455 10.58 3.35 10.02
C TYR A 455 11.73 4.30 10.41
N ASN A 456 11.61 5.03 11.53
CA ASN A 456 12.59 6.02 11.99
C ASN A 456 13.87 5.45 12.62
N PHE A 457 13.95 4.14 12.91
CA PHE A 457 15.06 3.63 13.71
C PHE A 457 16.38 3.64 12.96
N ASN A 458 17.30 4.51 13.38
CA ASN A 458 18.64 4.63 12.84
C ASN A 458 19.68 4.93 13.93
N HIS A 459 19.69 4.14 15.00
CA HIS A 459 20.71 4.21 16.07
C HIS A 459 21.64 2.99 16.04
N PRO A 460 22.89 3.11 16.51
CA PRO A 460 23.72 1.95 16.85
C PRO A 460 23.03 1.04 17.87
N ILE A 461 23.42 -0.23 17.91
CA ILE A 461 23.01 -1.20 18.91
C ILE A 461 24.26 -1.72 19.61
N GLU A 462 24.32 -1.60 20.93
CA GLU A 462 25.47 -2.05 21.71
C GLU A 462 25.44 -3.56 22.01
N LYS A 463 26.61 -4.12 22.33
CA LYS A 463 26.78 -5.53 22.63
C LYS A 463 25.97 -5.97 23.86
N GLY A 464 25.14 -6.99 23.68
CA GLY A 464 24.30 -7.55 24.75
C GLY A 464 23.05 -6.73 25.08
N VAL A 465 22.66 -5.79 24.21
CA VAL A 465 21.36 -5.09 24.27
C VAL A 465 20.23 -5.94 23.70
N LEU A 466 20.51 -6.73 22.65
CA LEU A 466 19.56 -7.70 22.08
C LEU A 466 19.52 -8.99 22.93
N PRO A 467 18.34 -9.46 23.36
CA PRO A 467 18.17 -10.75 24.04
C PRO A 467 18.66 -11.94 23.20
N ASN A 468 19.27 -12.91 23.86
CA ASN A 468 19.76 -14.16 23.27
C ASN A 468 18.65 -15.19 22.93
N THR A 469 17.41 -14.73 22.84
CA THR A 469 16.20 -15.47 22.48
C THR A 469 15.62 -15.01 21.15
N ILE A 470 16.06 -13.88 20.60
CA ILE A 470 15.60 -13.40 19.29
C ILE A 470 16.04 -14.38 18.20
N LYS A 471 15.07 -14.95 17.50
CA LYS A 471 15.23 -15.77 16.29
C LYS A 471 15.05 -14.96 15.01
N LYS A 472 14.14 -13.96 15.00
CA LYS A 472 13.85 -13.13 13.82
C LYS A 472 14.07 -11.65 14.11
N LEU A 473 15.10 -11.06 13.51
CA LEU A 473 15.38 -9.63 13.60
C LEU A 473 15.06 -8.92 12.28
N THR A 474 14.35 -7.80 12.35
CA THR A 474 14.01 -6.97 11.20
C THR A 474 14.20 -5.50 11.52
N PHE A 475 14.85 -4.78 10.62
CA PHE A 475 14.89 -3.32 10.61
C PHE A 475 13.99 -2.85 9.47
N SER A 476 13.18 -1.80 9.66
CA SER A 476 12.25 -1.33 8.61
C SER A 476 12.91 -0.46 7.54
N TYR A 477 13.07 0.85 7.80
CA TYR A 477 13.33 1.81 6.72
C TYR A 477 14.68 2.52 6.83
N TYR A 478 14.87 3.43 7.79
CA TYR A 478 16.05 4.30 7.81
C TYR A 478 17.32 3.71 8.46
N PHE A 479 17.33 2.44 8.90
CA PHE A 479 18.49 1.85 9.58
C PHE A 479 19.72 1.71 8.66
N ASN A 480 20.79 2.42 8.97
CA ASN A 480 22.06 2.43 8.23
C ASN A 480 23.28 2.59 9.16
N ASN A 481 23.28 1.94 10.32
CA ASN A 481 24.42 1.93 11.24
C ASN A 481 25.29 0.67 11.05
N ASN A 482 26.58 0.78 11.37
CA ASN A 482 27.49 -0.37 11.43
C ASN A 482 27.05 -1.34 12.53
N ILE A 483 27.30 -2.63 12.34
CA ILE A 483 27.09 -3.67 13.36
C ILE A 483 28.44 -4.28 13.73
N GLU A 484 28.75 -4.31 15.03
CA GLU A 484 30.00 -4.86 15.54
C GLU A 484 29.88 -6.36 15.93
N LYS A 485 31.04 -7.02 16.05
CA LYS A 485 31.14 -8.44 16.36
C LYS A 485 30.51 -8.77 17.73
N GLY A 486 29.44 -9.56 17.71
CA GLY A 486 28.69 -9.96 18.90
C GLY A 486 27.62 -8.97 19.38
N VAL A 487 27.28 -7.94 18.58
CA VAL A 487 26.04 -7.18 18.76
C VAL A 487 24.82 -8.06 18.43
N LEU A 488 24.90 -8.82 17.34
CA LEU A 488 23.87 -9.81 16.97
C LEU A 488 24.08 -11.11 17.78
N PRO A 489 23.07 -11.59 18.54
CA PRO A 489 23.15 -12.86 19.23
C PRO A 489 23.04 -14.06 18.26
N ASN A 490 23.78 -15.14 18.54
CA ASN A 490 23.77 -16.39 17.75
C ASN A 490 22.43 -17.14 17.76
N SER A 491 21.40 -16.65 18.46
CA SER A 491 20.02 -17.16 18.40
C SER A 491 19.29 -16.79 17.11
N ILE A 492 19.77 -15.78 16.36
CA ILE A 492 19.07 -15.26 15.18
C ILE A 492 19.18 -16.26 14.01
N GLU A 493 18.02 -16.76 13.59
CA GLU A 493 17.79 -17.65 12.45
C GLU A 493 17.40 -16.87 11.19
N ILE A 494 16.77 -15.70 11.35
CA ILE A 494 16.28 -14.82 10.27
C ILE A 494 16.70 -13.37 10.55
N LEU A 495 17.42 -12.75 9.61
CA LEU A 495 17.83 -11.34 9.67
C LEU A 495 17.39 -10.60 8.40
N SER A 496 16.63 -9.51 8.56
CA SER A 496 16.36 -8.56 7.48
C SER A 496 16.89 -7.19 7.86
N PHE A 497 17.84 -6.69 7.09
CA PHE A 497 18.25 -5.29 7.13
C PHE A 497 17.16 -4.39 6.53
N GLY A 498 17.09 -3.16 7.01
CA GLY A 498 16.10 -2.17 6.59
C GLY A 498 16.55 -1.40 5.37
N ASP A 499 15.60 -0.75 4.69
CA ASP A 499 15.78 -0.19 3.35
C ASP A 499 17.12 0.54 3.16
N TYR A 500 17.42 1.54 3.98
CA TYR A 500 18.59 2.41 3.80
C TYR A 500 19.95 1.77 4.17
N PHE A 501 19.97 0.51 4.60
CA PHE A 501 21.18 -0.16 5.04
C PHE A 501 22.21 -0.33 3.92
N ASN A 502 23.40 0.22 4.11
CA ASN A 502 24.47 0.30 3.11
C ASN A 502 25.88 0.22 3.76
N GLN A 503 26.02 -0.51 4.87
CA GLN A 503 27.29 -0.65 5.59
C GLN A 503 27.97 -1.99 5.33
N SER A 504 29.29 -2.03 5.42
CA SER A 504 30.08 -3.24 5.18
C SER A 504 29.91 -4.21 6.35
N ILE A 505 29.72 -5.49 6.03
CA ILE A 505 29.65 -6.55 7.04
C ILE A 505 31.03 -7.20 7.15
N ASN A 506 31.68 -7.02 8.29
CA ASN A 506 32.95 -7.68 8.57
C ASN A 506 32.75 -9.16 8.93
N LYS A 507 33.83 -9.94 8.80
CA LYS A 507 33.85 -11.34 9.23
C LYS A 507 33.46 -11.50 10.72
N ASP A 508 32.75 -12.58 11.01
CA ASP A 508 32.18 -12.93 12.34
C ASP A 508 31.15 -11.93 12.91
N VAL A 509 30.66 -10.96 12.13
CA VAL A 509 29.56 -10.06 12.56
C VAL A 509 28.19 -10.73 12.48
N LEU A 510 27.96 -11.56 11.45
CA LEU A 510 26.71 -12.29 11.27
C LEU A 510 26.62 -13.51 12.20
N PRO A 511 25.46 -13.78 12.81
CA PRO A 511 25.30 -14.86 13.79
C PRO A 511 25.45 -16.25 13.16
N SER A 512 26.03 -17.19 13.92
CA SER A 512 26.46 -18.50 13.40
C SER A 512 25.33 -19.39 12.90
N ASN A 513 24.10 -19.17 13.36
CA ASN A 513 22.92 -20.01 13.10
C ASN A 513 21.96 -19.37 12.06
N LEU A 514 22.40 -18.30 11.39
CA LEU A 514 21.57 -17.55 10.46
C LEU A 514 21.19 -18.39 9.23
N THR A 515 19.91 -18.73 9.10
CA THR A 515 19.38 -19.52 7.97
C THR A 515 18.88 -18.65 6.82
N THR A 516 18.39 -17.45 7.13
CA THR A 516 17.77 -16.52 6.17
C THR A 516 18.32 -15.13 6.37
N LEU A 517 18.94 -14.56 5.33
CA LEU A 517 19.49 -13.21 5.32
C LEU A 517 18.86 -12.41 4.18
N SER A 518 18.24 -11.29 4.51
CA SER A 518 17.82 -10.25 3.56
C SER A 518 18.64 -8.98 3.81
N PHE A 519 19.31 -8.48 2.78
CA PHE A 519 19.90 -7.14 2.81
C PHE A 519 18.84 -6.06 2.47
N GLY A 520 19.15 -4.81 2.80
CA GLY A 520 18.23 -3.67 2.64
C GLY A 520 18.23 -3.02 1.26
N LYS A 521 17.19 -2.23 0.99
CA LYS A 521 16.92 -1.45 -0.25
C LYS A 521 18.15 -0.78 -0.90
N PHE A 522 19.15 -0.37 -0.14
CA PHE A 522 20.32 0.37 -0.63
C PHE A 522 21.67 -0.33 -0.37
N PHE A 523 21.71 -1.65 -0.13
CA PHE A 523 22.92 -2.37 0.33
C PHE A 523 24.08 -2.47 -0.67
N ASN A 524 25.02 -1.52 -0.60
CA ASN A 524 26.05 -1.28 -1.61
C ASN A 524 27.48 -1.63 -1.22
N GLN A 525 27.70 -2.69 -0.45
CA GLN A 525 29.06 -3.16 -0.11
C GLN A 525 29.43 -4.55 -0.70
N PRO A 526 30.72 -4.83 -0.97
CA PRO A 526 31.18 -6.19 -1.27
C PRO A 526 30.92 -7.16 -0.11
N ILE A 527 30.89 -8.45 -0.43
CA ILE A 527 30.90 -9.53 0.56
C ILE A 527 32.21 -10.30 0.37
N GLU A 528 33.05 -10.31 1.40
CA GLU A 528 34.31 -11.06 1.37
C GLU A 528 34.10 -12.54 1.72
N LYS A 529 35.05 -13.38 1.28
CA LYS A 529 35.05 -14.82 1.53
C LYS A 529 35.00 -15.14 3.03
N GLY A 530 33.93 -15.82 3.46
CA GLY A 530 33.71 -16.20 4.85
C GLY A 530 33.07 -15.12 5.73
N VAL A 531 32.55 -14.03 5.16
CA VAL A 531 31.63 -13.10 5.85
C VAL A 531 30.27 -13.75 6.09
N LEU A 532 29.77 -14.51 5.12
CA LEU A 532 28.49 -15.22 5.21
C LEU A 532 28.63 -16.52 6.04
N PRO A 533 27.81 -16.72 7.09
CA PRO A 533 27.77 -17.98 7.83
C PRO A 533 27.46 -19.19 6.96
N LYS A 534 28.09 -20.33 7.26
CA LYS A 534 27.88 -21.63 6.59
C LYS A 534 26.47 -22.23 6.79
N SER A 535 25.57 -21.51 7.46
CA SER A 535 24.21 -21.90 7.83
C SER A 535 23.12 -21.27 6.95
N ILE A 536 23.45 -20.27 6.10
CA ILE A 536 22.46 -19.59 5.28
C ILE A 536 21.92 -20.52 4.19
N ILE A 537 20.61 -20.78 4.26
CA ILE A 537 19.79 -21.53 3.30
C ILE A 537 19.16 -20.58 2.28
N ASN A 538 18.74 -19.39 2.72
CA ASN A 538 18.09 -18.37 1.90
C ASN A 538 18.89 -17.07 1.95
N LEU A 539 19.43 -16.64 0.82
CA LEU A 539 20.10 -15.35 0.67
C LEU A 539 19.32 -14.47 -0.29
N THR A 540 18.88 -13.34 0.23
CA THR A 540 18.27 -12.24 -0.50
C THR A 540 19.21 -11.06 -0.34
N PHE A 541 19.71 -10.53 -1.44
CA PHE A 541 20.33 -9.22 -1.41
C PHE A 541 19.21 -8.15 -1.56
N GLY A 542 19.51 -6.86 -1.41
CA GLY A 542 18.51 -5.80 -1.27
C GLY A 542 18.70 -4.63 -2.24
N ASP A 543 17.67 -3.76 -2.32
CA ASP A 543 16.97 -3.28 -3.53
C ASP A 543 17.72 -2.75 -4.70
N HIS A 544 19.01 -2.70 -4.56
CA HIS A 544 19.83 -2.18 -5.56
C HIS A 544 21.04 -3.16 -5.89
N PHE A 545 21.70 -3.94 -5.00
CA PHE A 545 23.02 -4.69 -5.18
C PHE A 545 23.87 -4.72 -6.52
N ASN A 546 25.22 -4.57 -6.45
CA ASN A 546 26.11 -4.67 -7.65
C ASN A 546 27.25 -5.74 -7.66
N GLN A 547 27.74 -6.34 -6.56
CA GLN A 547 29.13 -6.83 -6.67
C GLN A 547 29.23 -8.11 -7.52
N PRO A 548 30.36 -8.29 -8.24
CA PRO A 548 30.74 -9.61 -8.69
C PRO A 548 30.81 -10.53 -7.47
N ILE A 549 30.36 -11.77 -7.64
CA ILE A 549 30.39 -12.77 -6.57
C ILE A 549 31.57 -13.68 -6.88
N GLU A 550 32.62 -13.51 -6.10
CA GLU A 550 33.83 -14.31 -6.22
C GLU A 550 33.59 -15.75 -5.73
N LYS A 551 34.50 -16.63 -6.15
CA LYS A 551 34.45 -18.04 -5.77
C LYS A 551 34.56 -18.21 -4.25
N ASP A 552 33.78 -19.14 -3.70
CA ASP A 552 33.66 -19.44 -2.27
C ASP A 552 33.10 -18.29 -1.38
N VAL A 553 32.56 -17.21 -1.96
CA VAL A 553 31.86 -16.16 -1.19
C VAL A 553 30.50 -16.64 -0.69
N LEU A 554 29.75 -17.36 -1.53
CA LEU A 554 28.45 -17.94 -1.17
C LEU A 554 28.64 -19.19 -0.29
N PRO A 555 27.86 -19.37 0.79
CA PRO A 555 28.00 -20.53 1.67
C PRO A 555 27.51 -21.82 0.99
N PRO A 556 28.15 -22.97 1.26
CA PRO A 556 27.86 -24.23 0.56
C PRO A 556 26.52 -24.88 0.93
N SER A 557 25.76 -24.30 1.86
CA SER A 557 24.41 -24.72 2.29
C SER A 557 23.27 -23.95 1.59
N LEU A 558 23.62 -22.93 0.80
CA LEU A 558 22.67 -22.01 0.18
C LEU A 558 21.78 -22.72 -0.84
N LYS A 559 20.46 -22.70 -0.60
CA LYS A 559 19.45 -23.32 -1.48
C LYS A 559 18.72 -22.30 -2.35
N VAL A 560 18.40 -21.15 -1.78
CA VAL A 560 17.66 -20.08 -2.47
C VAL A 560 18.54 -18.85 -2.53
N LEU A 561 18.96 -18.49 -3.75
CA LEU A 561 19.71 -17.26 -4.00
C LEU A 561 18.86 -16.32 -4.84
N LYS A 562 18.52 -15.18 -4.24
CA LYS A 562 17.82 -14.10 -4.90
C LYS A 562 18.78 -12.94 -5.14
N PHE A 563 19.05 -12.70 -6.43
CA PHE A 563 19.23 -11.35 -6.98
C PHE A 563 17.87 -10.86 -7.40
N SER A 564 16.98 -10.88 -6.46
CA SER A 564 15.68 -10.28 -6.49
C SER A 564 15.79 -8.82 -6.97
N GLY A 565 15.67 -8.45 -8.28
CA GLY A 565 15.66 -7.01 -8.58
C GLY A 565 15.49 -6.32 -9.98
N SER A 566 15.88 -5.02 -10.07
CA SER A 566 15.62 -4.11 -11.24
C SER A 566 16.75 -3.39 -12.12
N LYS A 567 18.08 -3.69 -12.05
CA LYS A 567 19.12 -3.77 -13.16
C LYS A 567 20.55 -4.43 -12.93
N PHE A 568 20.73 -5.50 -12.13
CA PHE A 568 21.96 -6.30 -11.87
C PHE A 568 22.11 -7.34 -12.96
N ASN A 569 23.38 -7.48 -13.24
CA ASN A 569 23.92 -7.75 -14.53
C ASN A 569 25.43 -7.83 -14.29
N GLN A 570 25.90 -8.97 -13.78
CA GLN A 570 27.31 -9.38 -13.75
C GLN A 570 27.27 -10.86 -14.09
N ILE A 571 28.27 -11.34 -14.83
CA ILE A 571 28.34 -12.73 -15.23
C ILE A 571 28.62 -13.64 -14.02
N PHE A 572 28.01 -14.82 -13.98
CA PHE A 572 28.41 -15.88 -13.06
C PHE A 572 29.56 -16.66 -13.71
N GLN A 573 30.75 -16.57 -13.13
CA GLN A 573 31.90 -17.38 -13.56
C GLN A 573 31.70 -18.84 -13.10
N VAL A 574 32.23 -19.79 -13.85
CA VAL A 574 32.14 -21.24 -13.54
C VAL A 574 32.59 -21.52 -12.10
N GLY A 575 31.72 -22.18 -11.33
CA GLY A 575 31.97 -22.52 -9.92
C GLY A 575 31.83 -21.36 -8.91
N THR A 576 31.22 -20.23 -9.27
CA THR A 576 30.83 -19.17 -8.31
C THR A 576 29.53 -19.50 -7.57
N LEU A 577 28.58 -20.16 -8.24
CA LEU A 577 27.35 -20.68 -7.63
C LEU A 577 27.61 -22.08 -7.04
N PRO A 578 27.34 -22.32 -5.74
CA PRO A 578 27.49 -23.64 -5.14
C PRO A 578 26.39 -24.61 -5.61
N ASN A 579 26.76 -25.89 -5.80
CA ASN A 579 25.86 -26.99 -6.20
C ASN A 579 24.78 -27.39 -5.17
N SER A 580 24.47 -26.51 -4.20
CA SER A 580 23.34 -26.62 -3.28
C SER A 580 22.15 -25.72 -3.65
N ILE A 581 22.34 -24.75 -4.57
CA ILE A 581 21.29 -23.83 -5.00
C ILE A 581 20.25 -24.58 -5.85
N THR A 582 19.04 -24.65 -5.31
CA THR A 582 17.86 -25.22 -5.96
C THR A 582 16.98 -24.17 -6.61
N ASN A 583 17.03 -22.91 -6.15
CA ASN A 583 16.23 -21.81 -6.71
C ASN A 583 17.13 -20.58 -6.95
N LEU A 584 17.31 -20.18 -8.21
CA LEU A 584 18.06 -18.98 -8.59
C LEU A 584 17.12 -17.93 -9.17
N GLU A 585 17.08 -16.76 -8.53
CA GLU A 585 16.19 -15.66 -8.90
C GLU A 585 17.03 -14.46 -9.38
N LEU A 586 17.07 -14.19 -10.69
CA LEU A 586 17.72 -13.01 -11.30
C LEU A 586 16.76 -11.81 -11.39
N GLY A 587 16.71 -10.98 -12.46
CA GLY A 587 15.79 -9.81 -12.48
C GLY A 587 15.82 -8.93 -13.73
N SER A 588 15.14 -7.78 -13.68
CA SER A 588 14.57 -7.11 -14.88
C SER A 588 15.56 -6.61 -15.94
N ASN A 589 16.82 -6.34 -15.57
CA ASN A 589 17.86 -5.98 -16.55
C ASN A 589 19.13 -6.84 -16.38
N TYR A 590 18.97 -8.09 -15.95
CA TYR A 590 19.99 -9.10 -16.20
C TYR A 590 20.01 -9.42 -17.69
N ILE A 591 21.17 -9.32 -18.34
CA ILE A 591 21.34 -9.54 -19.79
C ILE A 591 22.56 -10.39 -20.16
N TYR A 592 23.33 -10.88 -19.18
CA TYR A 592 24.47 -11.77 -19.48
C TYR A 592 24.00 -13.20 -19.70
N ASP A 593 24.39 -13.79 -20.81
CA ASP A 593 24.20 -15.22 -21.05
C ASP A 593 25.05 -16.04 -20.06
N PHE A 594 24.52 -17.17 -19.61
CA PHE A 594 25.25 -18.12 -18.77
C PHE A 594 26.32 -18.85 -19.58
N GLN A 595 27.45 -19.13 -18.94
CA GLN A 595 28.46 -20.06 -19.45
C GLN A 595 28.09 -21.50 -19.11
N ILE A 596 28.49 -22.46 -19.94
CA ILE A 596 28.37 -23.90 -19.65
C ILE A 596 29.07 -24.18 -18.30
N GLY A 597 28.37 -24.87 -17.38
CA GLY A 597 28.85 -25.12 -16.02
C GLY A 597 28.87 -23.91 -15.06
N SER A 598 28.33 -22.74 -15.44
CA SER A 598 28.13 -21.63 -14.49
C SER A 598 26.88 -21.76 -13.62
N LEU A 599 25.88 -22.52 -14.10
CA LEU A 599 24.68 -22.88 -13.33
C LEU A 599 24.96 -24.12 -12.46
N PRO A 600 24.40 -24.18 -11.23
CA PRO A 600 24.59 -25.30 -10.33
C PRO A 600 23.77 -26.52 -10.76
N SER A 601 24.35 -27.72 -10.66
CA SER A 601 23.76 -28.97 -11.18
C SER A 601 22.53 -29.49 -10.42
N SER A 602 22.09 -28.77 -9.38
CA SER A 602 20.92 -29.04 -8.53
C SER A 602 19.77 -28.03 -8.71
N LEU A 603 19.88 -27.12 -9.68
CA LEU A 603 18.93 -26.06 -9.94
C LEU A 603 17.56 -26.60 -10.39
N LYS A 604 16.54 -26.42 -9.55
CA LYS A 604 15.14 -26.80 -9.82
C LYS A 604 14.35 -25.67 -10.47
N GLU A 605 14.53 -24.45 -9.97
CA GLU A 605 13.81 -23.27 -10.45
C GLU A 605 14.77 -22.15 -10.83
N LEU A 606 14.72 -21.73 -12.10
CA LEU A 606 15.38 -20.52 -12.59
C LEU A 606 14.34 -19.44 -12.84
N THR A 607 14.50 -18.24 -12.29
CA THR A 607 13.54 -17.13 -12.51
C THR A 607 14.23 -15.93 -13.15
N ILE A 608 13.69 -15.43 -14.26
CA ILE A 608 14.20 -14.28 -15.03
C ILE A 608 13.04 -13.33 -15.37
N HIS A 609 12.86 -12.22 -14.63
CA HIS A 609 11.88 -11.18 -15.03
C HIS A 609 12.46 -10.21 -16.08
N SER A 610 13.68 -10.48 -16.57
CA SER A 610 14.28 -9.69 -17.62
C SER A 610 13.47 -9.79 -18.90
N ILE A 611 12.98 -8.64 -19.35
CA ILE A 611 12.32 -8.51 -20.65
C ILE A 611 13.37 -8.61 -21.77
N ILE A 612 14.61 -8.19 -21.48
CA ILE A 612 15.68 -7.95 -22.45
C ILE A 612 16.79 -9.02 -22.46
N PHE A 613 16.70 -10.04 -21.61
CA PHE A 613 17.52 -11.25 -21.68
C PHE A 613 17.15 -12.08 -22.92
N LYS A 614 18.14 -12.76 -23.54
CA LYS A 614 18.00 -13.35 -24.88
C LYS A 614 18.52 -14.78 -25.06
N GLN A 615 19.16 -15.38 -24.04
CA GLN A 615 19.65 -16.75 -24.17
C GLN A 615 18.48 -17.72 -24.32
N ASP A 616 18.34 -18.29 -25.51
CA ASP A 616 17.51 -19.48 -25.72
C ASP A 616 18.30 -20.73 -25.31
N PHE A 617 17.66 -21.59 -24.53
CA PHE A 617 18.20 -22.88 -24.08
C PHE A 617 17.63 -24.06 -24.86
N SER A 618 16.69 -23.83 -25.78
CA SER A 618 15.91 -24.89 -26.45
C SER A 618 16.77 -25.90 -27.22
N SER A 619 17.88 -25.43 -27.81
CA SER A 619 18.81 -26.23 -28.62
C SER A 619 20.04 -26.75 -27.87
N SER A 620 20.21 -26.36 -26.60
CA SER A 620 21.42 -26.58 -25.78
C SER A 620 21.09 -26.96 -24.33
N PHE A 621 19.88 -27.46 -24.08
CA PHE A 621 19.32 -27.65 -22.74
C PHE A 621 20.25 -28.45 -21.80
N ASP A 622 20.77 -29.58 -22.29
CA ASP A 622 21.61 -30.50 -21.52
C ASP A 622 23.05 -29.97 -21.29
N ASP A 623 23.46 -28.89 -21.96
CA ASP A 623 24.73 -28.18 -21.70
C ASP A 623 24.64 -27.25 -20.47
N TYR A 624 23.42 -26.80 -20.14
CA TYR A 624 23.17 -25.79 -19.09
C TYR A 624 22.44 -26.33 -17.87
N PHE A 625 21.63 -27.38 -18.05
CA PHE A 625 20.75 -27.92 -17.01
C PHE A 625 20.89 -29.43 -16.87
N THR A 626 20.62 -29.93 -15.68
CA THR A 626 20.46 -31.37 -15.42
C THR A 626 18.99 -31.75 -15.38
N SER A 627 18.70 -33.05 -15.27
CA SER A 627 17.36 -33.58 -14.97
C SER A 627 16.76 -33.11 -13.62
N SER A 628 17.45 -32.25 -12.86
CA SER A 628 16.90 -31.61 -11.66
C SER A 628 16.03 -30.39 -11.94
N LEU A 629 16.11 -29.78 -13.13
CA LEU A 629 15.32 -28.59 -13.48
C LEU A 629 13.83 -28.92 -13.65
N GLU A 630 12.99 -28.24 -12.89
CA GLU A 630 11.54 -28.40 -12.87
C GLU A 630 10.82 -27.27 -13.60
N THR A 631 11.33 -26.03 -13.54
CA THR A 631 10.69 -24.86 -14.19
C THR A 631 11.65 -23.70 -14.42
N ILE A 632 11.48 -22.98 -15.53
CA ILE A 632 11.99 -21.63 -15.72
C ILE A 632 10.81 -20.64 -15.71
N TYR A 633 10.81 -19.68 -14.79
CA TYR A 633 9.82 -18.61 -14.72
C TYR A 633 10.34 -17.38 -15.47
N ILE A 634 9.58 -16.90 -16.46
CA ILE A 634 9.96 -15.73 -17.26
C ILE A 634 8.88 -14.66 -17.24
N ASN A 635 9.28 -13.39 -17.39
CA ASN A 635 8.35 -12.29 -17.58
C ASN A 635 7.45 -12.56 -18.80
N LYS A 636 6.13 -12.39 -18.66
CA LYS A 636 5.15 -12.53 -19.77
C LYS A 636 5.36 -11.58 -20.96
N TYR A 637 6.24 -10.58 -20.83
CA TYR A 637 6.66 -9.71 -21.93
C TYR A 637 8.10 -10.00 -22.41
N SER A 638 8.74 -11.09 -21.98
CA SER A 638 10.13 -11.39 -22.30
C SER A 638 10.33 -11.73 -23.78
N ASN A 639 11.40 -11.20 -24.38
CA ASN A 639 11.79 -11.50 -25.76
C ASN A 639 12.01 -13.00 -26.00
N LEU A 640 12.33 -13.78 -24.96
CA LEU A 640 12.47 -15.24 -25.04
C LEU A 640 11.22 -15.93 -25.60
N ILE A 641 10.02 -15.40 -25.33
CA ILE A 641 8.73 -16.00 -25.74
C ILE A 641 8.63 -16.16 -27.26
N ASN A 642 9.31 -15.29 -28.03
CA ASN A 642 9.26 -15.28 -29.48
C ASN A 642 10.39 -16.09 -30.15
N ILE A 643 11.30 -16.71 -29.38
CA ILE A 643 12.48 -17.41 -29.93
C ILE A 643 12.68 -18.85 -29.41
N MET A 644 12.13 -19.21 -28.24
CA MET A 644 12.22 -20.58 -27.71
C MET A 644 11.39 -21.58 -28.55
N ASP A 645 11.82 -22.84 -28.59
CA ASP A 645 11.01 -23.92 -29.17
C ASP A 645 9.71 -24.11 -28.39
N SER A 646 8.64 -24.43 -29.12
CA SER A 646 7.31 -24.70 -28.59
C SER A 646 7.24 -25.87 -27.59
N ASN A 647 8.04 -26.93 -27.75
CA ASN A 647 8.05 -28.06 -26.82
C ASN A 647 8.86 -27.72 -25.57
N PHE A 648 10.01 -27.06 -25.73
CA PHE A 648 10.78 -26.51 -24.61
C PHE A 648 9.92 -25.54 -23.77
N PHE A 649 9.21 -24.63 -24.45
CA PHE A 649 8.27 -23.68 -23.84
C PHE A 649 7.21 -24.41 -23.01
N ASN A 650 6.43 -25.29 -23.64
CA ASN A 650 5.33 -25.98 -22.98
C ASN A 650 5.78 -26.94 -21.86
N LYS A 651 7.02 -27.43 -21.89
CA LYS A 651 7.56 -28.38 -20.90
C LYS A 651 8.10 -27.69 -19.65
N PHE A 652 8.83 -26.59 -19.80
CA PHE A 652 9.60 -25.98 -18.69
C PHE A 652 9.21 -24.54 -18.34
N ILE A 653 8.57 -23.79 -19.26
CA ILE A 653 8.38 -22.35 -19.07
C ILE A 653 7.06 -22.06 -18.35
N LYS A 654 7.10 -21.15 -17.37
CA LYS A 654 5.90 -20.51 -16.79
C LYS A 654 6.01 -18.99 -16.90
N LEU A 655 4.92 -18.35 -17.32
CA LEU A 655 4.86 -16.89 -17.44
C LEU A 655 4.38 -16.23 -16.14
N ILE A 656 4.91 -15.05 -15.84
CA ILE A 656 4.56 -14.17 -14.71
C ILE A 656 4.50 -12.69 -15.13
#